data_AF-A0AAE3MMQ7-F1
#
_entry.id   AF-A0AAE3MMQ7-F1
#
_cell.length_a   1.000
_cell.length_b   1.000
_cell.length_c   1.000
_cell.angle_alpha   90.00
_cell.angle_beta   90.00
_cell.angle_gamma   90.00
#
_symmetry.space_group_name_H-M   'P 1'
#
loop_
_entity.id
_entity.type
_entity.pdbx_description
1 polymer ?
#
loop_
_entity_poly.entity_id
_entity_poly.type
_entity_poly.pdbx_seq_one_letter_code
_entity_poly.pdbx_strand_id
1 'polypeptide(L)'
;MVFTLLGFTASNAQFLLQAPNSGDESNYRWYEASDPATVLSTDFFYETSTPGVYYATYDGTLCGSNATGYFILTDCTAPDNQVTLDISPNVLGSATVSWSPAVAGDQLSPVVTATTSVVRYVATLTKAGNSIDLPGFTVVCLQQAAVLLDDVATLDEDTSAVINVYANDSNLPAVGTLTTTSPAHGTVAIDDGGTPNDPSDDVITYTPNPDYNGTDSFDYTVCNNMGDCSTATVNITVNPIVDAIDDSIATEEDTPITIDILANDNDLPVSGTLTTASPLNGTVTINDGGTPGDPSDDTVTYTPNPGFIGTDAFSYTLCDSLGNCSTATVTVITNPLGVDLDADDDGIVDSFEDLNLDGDNDPSTNPTDTDGDGIPDYLDIDSDDDGIPDNVEAQTTADYEAPSSLDNNDNGLDDVYETGGNLGIIPVDTDGDGIPDYVDTDSDNDNVPDNIEAHDHDHDGIPDVTFIGSDKDNDGLDDGYEGYTQIDLDVNDEIDDPYENLPNTDRDSESDYRDTDDDDDNIMTIDEDANFDGIYSNDDFDTDGIPDYLELNIIEADIEVFNVVTPNGDGVHDVLTIRGIENYPNNTIKIYNRWGVQVYMTKAYNSQGNVFDGTSEGRVTVDVDNKLPVGTYFYILDFEDDNGIMQTLSGYLYLNR
;
A
#
# COMPACT_ATOMS: atom_id res chain seq x y z
N MET A 1 36.60 12.42 -7.91
CA MET A 1 37.36 11.39 -7.16
C MET A 1 36.45 10.18 -7.20
N VAL A 2 36.72 9.23 -8.09
CA VAL A 2 35.79 8.12 -8.38
C VAL A 2 36.04 7.05 -7.33
N PHE A 3 35.07 6.84 -6.44
CA PHE A 3 35.00 5.64 -5.62
C PHE A 3 34.29 4.57 -6.44
N THR A 4 35.06 3.61 -6.93
CA THR A 4 34.52 2.34 -7.43
C THR A 4 34.39 1.45 -6.21
N LEU A 5 33.17 1.28 -5.70
CA LEU A 5 32.90 0.29 -4.67
C LEU A 5 32.94 -1.08 -5.35
N LEU A 6 33.92 -1.90 -4.95
CA LEU A 6 34.01 -3.30 -5.36
C LEU A 6 32.77 -4.01 -4.85
N GLY A 7 31.90 -4.44 -5.75
CA GLY A 7 30.92 -5.48 -5.48
C GLY A 7 31.67 -6.75 -5.09
N PHE A 8 31.75 -7.04 -3.80
CA PHE A 8 31.98 -8.39 -3.33
C PHE A 8 30.65 -9.11 -3.48
N THR A 9 30.47 -9.86 -4.57
CA THR A 9 29.53 -10.98 -4.55
C THR A 9 30.16 -12.04 -3.64
N ALA A 10 29.82 -12.01 -2.36
CA ALA A 10 30.03 -13.16 -1.51
C ALA A 10 29.09 -14.25 -2.04
N SER A 11 29.58 -15.09 -2.94
CA SER A 11 28.92 -16.36 -3.22
C SER A 11 28.99 -17.16 -1.93
N ASN A 12 27.87 -17.22 -1.20
CA ASN A 12 27.74 -18.12 -0.07
C ASN A 12 27.85 -19.54 -0.63
N ALA A 13 28.94 -20.24 -0.32
CA ALA A 13 29.10 -21.62 -0.73
C ALA A 13 28.01 -22.47 -0.06
N GLN A 14 27.11 -23.07 -0.84
CA GLN A 14 26.06 -23.93 -0.30
C GLN A 14 26.65 -25.20 0.36
N PHE A 15 27.76 -25.73 -0.15
CA PHE A 15 28.43 -26.89 0.43
C PHE A 15 29.96 -26.76 0.51
N LEU A 16 30.48 -27.13 1.68
CA LEU A 16 31.91 -27.32 1.93
C LEU A 16 32.25 -28.81 1.87
N LEU A 17 32.88 -29.24 0.78
CA LEU A 17 33.32 -30.62 0.60
C LEU A 17 34.64 -30.83 1.34
N GLN A 18 34.73 -31.92 2.10
CA GLN A 18 35.91 -32.26 2.90
C GLN A 18 36.58 -33.52 2.38
N ALA A 19 37.89 -33.44 2.08
CA ALA A 19 38.67 -34.63 1.74
C ALA A 19 38.78 -35.55 2.98
N PRO A 20 39.02 -36.87 2.83
CA PRO A 20 39.11 -37.75 4.00
C PRO A 20 40.24 -37.35 4.94
N ASN A 21 39.93 -37.29 6.24
CA ASN A 21 40.91 -37.03 7.29
C ASN A 21 42.07 -38.04 7.21
N SER A 22 43.24 -37.54 6.84
CA SER A 22 44.51 -38.26 6.89
C SER A 22 45.56 -37.39 7.57
N GLY A 23 46.68 -37.97 8.02
CA GLY A 23 47.72 -37.22 8.71
C GLY A 23 48.49 -36.21 7.85
N ASP A 24 48.07 -35.97 6.59
CA ASP A 24 48.75 -35.10 5.62
C ASP A 24 47.71 -34.37 4.74
N GLU A 25 47.08 -33.35 5.32
CA GLU A 25 45.97 -32.57 4.76
C GLU A 25 46.38 -31.74 3.52
N SER A 26 47.67 -31.48 3.31
CA SER A 26 48.19 -30.62 2.23
C SER A 26 48.41 -31.31 0.86
N ASN A 27 48.13 -32.60 0.75
CA ASN A 27 48.46 -33.39 -0.44
C ASN A 27 47.24 -33.77 -1.30
N TYR A 28 46.09 -33.15 -1.08
CA TYR A 28 44.88 -33.42 -1.85
C TYR A 28 44.70 -32.47 -3.03
N ARG A 29 44.05 -32.98 -4.08
CA ARG A 29 43.61 -32.20 -5.24
C ARG A 29 42.18 -32.57 -5.59
N TRP A 30 41.35 -31.57 -5.81
CA TRP A 30 39.94 -31.69 -6.19
C TRP A 30 39.74 -31.63 -7.70
N TYR A 31 38.83 -32.44 -8.19
CA TYR A 31 38.47 -32.57 -9.60
C TYR A 31 36.97 -32.69 -9.77
N GLU A 32 36.46 -32.20 -10.92
CA GLU A 32 35.14 -32.54 -11.43
C GLU A 32 35.24 -33.78 -12.32
N ALA A 33 34.31 -34.72 -12.22
CA ALA A 33 34.33 -35.94 -13.02
C ALA A 33 34.10 -35.71 -14.52
N SER A 34 33.43 -34.61 -14.88
CA SER A 34 33.18 -34.19 -16.27
C SER A 34 34.45 -33.63 -16.94
N ASP A 35 35.33 -32.96 -16.19
CA ASP A 35 36.61 -32.41 -16.66
C ASP A 35 37.79 -32.77 -15.73
N PRO A 36 38.29 -34.02 -15.81
CA PRO A 36 39.38 -34.49 -14.96
C PRO A 36 40.76 -33.89 -15.32
N ALA A 37 40.86 -33.09 -16.39
CA ALA A 37 42.10 -32.44 -16.78
C ALA A 37 42.40 -31.18 -15.93
N THR A 38 41.40 -30.64 -15.26
CA THR A 38 41.47 -29.40 -14.51
C THR A 38 41.47 -29.68 -13.00
N VAL A 39 42.41 -29.04 -12.28
CA VAL A 39 42.45 -29.09 -10.80
C VAL A 39 41.64 -27.90 -10.27
N LEU A 40 40.55 -28.19 -9.54
CA LEU A 40 39.64 -27.17 -9.00
C LEU A 40 40.20 -26.50 -7.74
N SER A 41 40.83 -27.29 -6.85
CA SER A 41 41.45 -26.82 -5.62
C SER A 41 42.54 -27.79 -5.16
N THR A 42 43.50 -27.29 -4.38
CA THR A 42 44.54 -28.08 -3.70
C THR A 42 44.38 -28.08 -2.17
N ASP A 43 43.34 -27.43 -1.66
CA ASP A 43 43.06 -27.37 -0.23
C ASP A 43 42.31 -28.62 0.24
N PHE A 44 42.38 -28.84 1.55
CA PHE A 44 41.69 -29.97 2.20
C PHE A 44 40.17 -29.87 2.08
N PHE A 45 39.66 -28.64 1.96
CA PHE A 45 38.25 -28.34 1.70
C PHE A 45 38.07 -27.75 0.31
N TYR A 46 36.90 -27.96 -0.27
CA TYR A 46 36.48 -27.35 -1.53
C TYR A 46 35.05 -26.85 -1.41
N GLU A 47 34.84 -25.57 -1.72
CA GLU A 47 33.54 -24.91 -1.72
C GLU A 47 32.90 -25.04 -3.11
N THR A 48 31.65 -25.46 -3.15
CA THR A 48 30.87 -25.53 -4.40
C THR A 48 29.42 -25.13 -4.16
N SER A 49 28.84 -24.50 -5.19
CA SER A 49 27.43 -24.11 -5.28
C SER A 49 26.74 -24.67 -6.53
N THR A 50 27.46 -25.47 -7.33
CA THR A 50 26.93 -26.01 -8.59
C THR A 50 26.70 -27.53 -8.50
N PRO A 51 25.60 -28.05 -9.07
CA PRO A 51 25.41 -29.49 -9.24
C PRO A 51 26.56 -30.11 -10.04
N GLY A 52 27.04 -31.27 -9.60
CA GLY A 52 28.18 -31.93 -10.20
C GLY A 52 28.66 -33.15 -9.43
N VAL A 53 29.62 -33.86 -10.02
CA VAL A 53 30.30 -35.00 -9.39
C VAL A 53 31.75 -34.63 -9.12
N TYR A 54 32.09 -34.50 -7.85
CA TYR A 54 33.40 -34.07 -7.38
C TYR A 54 34.13 -35.21 -6.67
N TYR A 55 35.45 -35.22 -6.78
CA TYR A 55 36.27 -36.17 -6.02
C TYR A 55 37.64 -35.57 -5.71
N ALA A 56 38.21 -36.01 -4.58
CA ALA A 56 39.56 -35.67 -4.17
C ALA A 56 40.51 -36.84 -4.39
N THR A 57 41.69 -36.55 -4.93
CA THR A 57 42.80 -37.50 -5.04
C THR A 57 43.99 -37.06 -4.20
N TYR A 58 44.75 -38.03 -3.69
CA TYR A 58 45.98 -37.79 -2.93
C TYR A 58 47.19 -37.88 -3.87
N ASP A 59 47.97 -36.80 -4.00
CA ASP A 59 49.06 -36.65 -5.00
C ASP A 59 50.48 -36.85 -4.43
N GLY A 60 50.62 -37.34 -3.19
CA GLY A 60 51.93 -37.75 -2.66
C GLY A 60 52.43 -39.05 -3.31
N THR A 61 53.13 -38.97 -4.46
CA THR A 61 53.75 -40.07 -5.27
C THR A 61 53.91 -41.40 -4.50
N LEU A 62 53.26 -42.51 -4.85
CA LEU A 62 53.27 -43.24 -6.13
C LEU A 62 51.94 -43.99 -6.31
N CYS A 63 51.32 -43.82 -7.48
CA CYS A 63 50.03 -44.39 -7.95
C CYS A 63 48.77 -43.66 -7.46
N GLY A 64 48.54 -42.46 -8.03
CA GLY A 64 47.24 -41.77 -8.03
C GLY A 64 46.15 -42.57 -8.74
N SER A 65 45.63 -43.59 -8.06
CA SER A 65 44.56 -44.47 -8.55
C SER A 65 43.41 -44.64 -7.56
N ASN A 66 43.42 -43.92 -6.44
CA ASN A 66 42.38 -44.06 -5.42
C ASN A 66 41.67 -42.73 -5.21
N ALA A 67 40.59 -42.49 -5.96
CA ALA A 67 39.55 -41.58 -5.47
C ALA A 67 39.08 -42.14 -4.12
N THR A 68 39.03 -41.28 -3.11
CA THR A 68 38.74 -41.70 -1.74
C THR A 68 37.23 -41.69 -1.43
N GLY A 69 36.45 -41.11 -2.34
CA GLY A 69 34.99 -41.05 -2.39
C GLY A 69 34.55 -40.05 -3.47
N TYR A 70 33.27 -40.10 -3.85
CA TYR A 70 32.63 -39.16 -4.77
C TYR A 70 31.63 -38.31 -3.98
N PHE A 71 31.57 -37.02 -4.26
CA PHE A 71 30.53 -36.11 -3.80
C PHE A 71 29.65 -35.77 -4.99
N ILE A 72 28.39 -36.18 -4.94
CA ILE A 72 27.40 -35.96 -5.98
C ILE A 72 26.42 -34.94 -5.44
N LEU A 73 26.45 -33.75 -6.04
CA LEU A 73 25.51 -32.68 -5.78
C LEU A 73 24.55 -32.61 -6.96
N THR A 74 23.25 -32.71 -6.69
CA THR A 74 22.19 -32.60 -7.72
C THR A 74 21.32 -31.37 -7.47
N ASP A 75 20.41 -31.05 -8.38
CA ASP A 75 19.23 -30.26 -8.04
C ASP A 75 18.31 -31.08 -7.11
N CYS A 76 17.53 -30.41 -6.24
CA CYS A 76 16.53 -31.07 -5.41
C CYS A 76 15.22 -31.38 -6.15
N THR A 77 14.97 -30.73 -7.29
CA THR A 77 13.79 -30.93 -8.13
C THR A 77 13.89 -32.21 -8.95
N ALA A 78 12.76 -32.93 -9.09
CA ALA A 78 12.70 -34.11 -9.93
C ALA A 78 12.54 -33.70 -11.41
N PRO A 79 13.20 -34.39 -12.37
CA PRO A 79 13.94 -35.64 -12.21
C PRO A 79 15.43 -35.48 -11.84
N ASP A 80 15.94 -34.24 -11.78
CA ASP A 80 17.36 -33.94 -11.64
C ASP A 80 17.94 -34.35 -10.28
N ASN A 81 17.08 -34.60 -9.29
CA ASN A 81 17.43 -35.19 -8.00
C ASN A 81 17.71 -36.71 -8.03
N GLN A 82 17.65 -37.38 -9.18
CA GLN A 82 17.92 -38.83 -9.27
C GLN A 82 19.36 -39.13 -9.71
N VAL A 83 20.05 -39.97 -8.94
CA VAL A 83 21.45 -40.34 -9.16
C VAL A 83 21.58 -41.84 -9.40
N THR A 84 22.22 -42.23 -10.51
CA THR A 84 22.58 -43.62 -10.77
C THR A 84 23.99 -43.92 -10.26
N LEU A 85 24.13 -44.86 -9.32
CA LEU A 85 25.41 -45.25 -8.73
C LEU A 85 26.00 -46.48 -9.46
N ASP A 86 26.59 -46.29 -10.64
CA ASP A 86 27.13 -47.41 -11.43
C ASP A 86 28.49 -47.91 -10.89
N ILE A 87 28.48 -49.13 -10.35
CA ILE A 87 29.70 -49.85 -9.92
C ILE A 87 30.02 -51.04 -10.81
N SER A 88 29.22 -51.31 -11.85
CA SER A 88 29.36 -52.47 -12.72
C SER A 88 30.78 -52.66 -13.30
N PRO A 89 31.57 -51.60 -13.63
CA PRO A 89 32.94 -51.78 -14.12
C PRO A 89 33.90 -52.36 -13.07
N ASN A 90 33.58 -52.23 -11.78
CA ASN A 90 34.43 -52.62 -10.66
C ASN A 90 34.12 -54.04 -10.13
N VAL A 91 33.04 -54.68 -10.61
CA VAL A 91 32.60 -56.00 -10.14
C VAL A 91 33.13 -57.11 -11.07
N LEU A 92 34.16 -57.84 -10.63
CA LEU A 92 34.80 -58.90 -11.42
C LEU A 92 34.43 -60.34 -10.96
N GLY A 93 33.69 -61.06 -11.79
CA GLY A 93 33.34 -62.47 -11.59
C GLY A 93 32.18 -62.67 -10.60
N SER A 94 32.16 -63.78 -9.86
CA SER A 94 31.04 -64.17 -8.98
C SER A 94 31.02 -63.45 -7.61
N ALA A 95 31.42 -62.17 -7.55
CA ALA A 95 31.34 -61.39 -6.31
C ALA A 95 29.88 -60.98 -6.03
N THR A 96 29.49 -60.95 -4.76
CA THR A 96 28.20 -60.39 -4.34
C THR A 96 28.38 -58.96 -3.84
N VAL A 97 27.43 -58.09 -4.14
CA VAL A 97 27.42 -56.68 -3.72
C VAL A 97 26.41 -56.49 -2.60
N SER A 98 26.78 -55.70 -1.58
CA SER A 98 25.86 -55.16 -0.59
C SER A 98 26.14 -53.67 -0.40
N TRP A 99 25.09 -52.87 -0.19
CA TRP A 99 25.21 -51.43 0.03
C TRP A 99 24.93 -51.06 1.50
N SER A 100 25.62 -50.03 1.97
CA SER A 100 25.35 -49.37 3.25
C SER A 100 25.23 -47.85 3.01
N PRO A 101 24.05 -47.23 3.25
CA PRO A 101 22.77 -47.86 3.56
C PRO A 101 22.26 -48.75 2.41
N ALA A 102 21.31 -49.63 2.70
CA ALA A 102 20.76 -50.54 1.70
C ALA A 102 19.99 -49.77 0.62
N VAL A 103 20.22 -50.13 -0.65
CA VAL A 103 19.58 -49.51 -1.82
C VAL A 103 18.69 -50.53 -2.54
N ALA A 104 17.58 -50.05 -3.11
CA ALA A 104 16.66 -50.87 -3.89
C ALA A 104 17.09 -51.00 -5.36
N GLY A 105 16.49 -51.92 -6.10
CA GLY A 105 16.74 -52.09 -7.54
C GLY A 105 18.02 -52.89 -7.87
N ASP A 106 18.61 -52.61 -9.03
CA ASP A 106 19.83 -53.27 -9.50
C ASP A 106 21.01 -52.91 -8.59
N GLN A 107 21.61 -53.90 -7.93
CA GLN A 107 22.71 -53.68 -7.00
C GLN A 107 24.02 -53.26 -7.69
N LEU A 108 24.13 -53.40 -9.02
CA LEU A 108 25.30 -52.95 -9.80
C LEU A 108 25.17 -51.50 -10.27
N SER A 109 23.96 -50.98 -10.36
CA SER A 109 23.68 -49.61 -10.80
C SER A 109 22.36 -49.11 -10.19
N PRO A 110 22.26 -49.01 -8.84
CA PRO A 110 21.04 -48.55 -8.20
C PRO A 110 20.81 -47.06 -8.47
N VAL A 111 19.54 -46.67 -8.54
CA VAL A 111 19.14 -45.26 -8.59
C VAL A 111 18.72 -44.83 -7.19
N VAL A 112 19.31 -43.74 -6.71
CA VAL A 112 18.97 -43.12 -5.43
C VAL A 112 18.42 -41.72 -5.68
N THR A 113 17.48 -41.28 -4.87
CA THR A 113 16.97 -39.90 -4.88
C THR A 113 17.78 -39.09 -3.89
N ALA A 114 18.44 -38.04 -4.37
CA ALA A 114 19.13 -37.06 -3.56
C ALA A 114 18.09 -36.23 -2.77
N THR A 115 18.45 -35.90 -1.53
CA THR A 115 17.67 -35.03 -0.66
C THR A 115 18.62 -34.01 -0.06
N THR A 116 18.08 -33.02 0.66
CA THR A 116 18.89 -32.07 1.43
C THR A 116 19.69 -32.75 2.54
N SER A 117 19.32 -33.97 2.94
CA SER A 117 20.12 -34.79 3.84
C SER A 117 21.30 -35.42 3.12
N VAL A 118 22.51 -35.19 3.66
CA VAL A 118 23.74 -35.81 3.17
C VAL A 118 23.73 -37.30 3.48
N VAL A 119 23.70 -38.15 2.45
CA VAL A 119 23.74 -39.61 2.60
C VAL A 119 24.99 -40.17 1.93
N ARG A 120 25.77 -40.96 2.67
CA ARG A 120 26.95 -41.66 2.15
C ARG A 120 26.65 -43.13 1.88
N TYR A 121 26.68 -43.52 0.61
CA TYR A 121 26.50 -44.88 0.13
C TYR A 121 27.85 -45.57 -0.09
N VAL A 122 28.05 -46.73 0.52
CA VAL A 122 29.26 -47.55 0.34
C VAL A 122 28.86 -48.94 -0.15
N ALA A 123 29.43 -49.35 -1.28
CA ALA A 123 29.27 -50.69 -1.81
C ALA A 123 30.40 -51.62 -1.32
N THR A 124 30.03 -52.75 -0.73
CA THR A 124 30.95 -53.80 -0.27
C THR A 124 30.90 -54.99 -1.24
N LEU A 125 32.03 -55.32 -1.85
CA LEU A 125 32.20 -56.49 -2.70
C LEU A 125 32.67 -57.68 -1.86
N THR A 126 31.93 -58.79 -1.88
CA THR A 126 32.30 -60.02 -1.16
C THR A 126 32.57 -61.18 -2.12
N LYS A 127 33.75 -61.80 -2.02
CA LYS A 127 34.14 -62.97 -2.82
C LYS A 127 34.96 -63.95 -2.00
N ALA A 128 34.52 -65.21 -1.95
CA ALA A 128 35.18 -66.29 -1.21
C ALA A 128 35.49 -65.94 0.26
N GLY A 129 34.61 -65.19 0.92
CA GLY A 129 34.73 -64.79 2.33
C GLY A 129 35.59 -63.57 2.62
N ASN A 130 36.16 -62.91 1.58
CA ASN A 130 36.86 -61.63 1.73
C ASN A 130 35.96 -60.50 1.21
N SER A 131 35.89 -59.40 1.97
CA SER A 131 35.09 -58.22 1.65
C SER A 131 35.99 -57.00 1.45
N ILE A 132 35.70 -56.20 0.43
CA ILE A 132 36.37 -54.94 0.13
C ILE A 132 35.30 -53.87 -0.10
N ASP A 133 35.44 -52.74 0.57
CA ASP A 133 34.61 -51.56 0.33
C ASP A 133 35.16 -50.77 -0.86
N LEU A 134 34.26 -50.40 -1.77
CA LEU A 134 34.56 -49.45 -2.84
C LEU A 134 34.55 -48.02 -2.29
N PRO A 135 35.13 -47.04 -3.03
CA PRO A 135 34.94 -45.62 -2.73
C PRO A 135 33.45 -45.31 -2.59
N GLY A 136 33.09 -44.59 -1.53
CA GLY A 136 31.69 -44.24 -1.27
C GLY A 136 31.19 -43.10 -2.13
N PHE A 137 29.88 -43.03 -2.35
CA PHE A 137 29.17 -41.91 -2.97
C PHE A 137 28.43 -41.13 -1.88
N THR A 138 28.87 -39.91 -1.61
CA THR A 138 28.13 -38.94 -0.81
C THR A 138 27.17 -38.23 -1.76
N VAL A 139 25.87 -38.38 -1.53
CA VAL A 139 24.82 -37.81 -2.37
C VAL A 139 24.03 -36.82 -1.53
N VAL A 140 23.84 -35.62 -2.08
CA VAL A 140 23.03 -34.54 -1.50
C VAL A 140 22.49 -33.68 -2.64
N CYS A 141 21.33 -33.03 -2.46
CA CYS A 141 20.82 -32.07 -3.42
C CYS A 141 21.02 -30.63 -2.94
N LEU A 142 21.11 -29.72 -3.89
CA LEU A 142 21.17 -28.26 -3.79
C LEU A 142 19.80 -27.72 -4.17
N GLN A 143 19.22 -26.84 -3.35
CA GLN A 143 18.09 -26.02 -3.79
C GLN A 143 18.65 -24.89 -4.65
N GLN A 144 18.14 -24.74 -5.88
CA GLN A 144 18.51 -23.62 -6.75
C GLN A 144 17.53 -22.46 -6.57
N ALA A 145 17.91 -21.27 -7.05
CA ALA A 145 17.00 -20.15 -7.16
C ALA A 145 15.91 -20.43 -8.20
N ALA A 146 14.78 -19.74 -8.08
CA ALA A 146 13.70 -19.80 -9.07
C ALA A 146 14.19 -19.32 -10.45
N VAL A 147 13.51 -19.73 -11.51
CA VAL A 147 13.73 -19.18 -12.85
C VAL A 147 12.58 -18.21 -13.11
N LEU A 148 12.87 -16.93 -12.95
CA LEU A 148 11.90 -15.85 -13.13
C LEU A 148 12.03 -15.24 -14.53
N LEU A 149 10.92 -14.87 -15.15
CA LEU A 149 10.84 -14.19 -16.44
C LEU A 149 10.04 -12.90 -16.34
N ASP A 150 10.41 -11.90 -17.14
CA ASP A 150 9.71 -10.62 -17.13
C ASP A 150 8.22 -10.76 -17.50
N ASP A 151 7.41 -9.98 -16.82
CA ASP A 151 5.96 -9.97 -16.92
C ASP A 151 5.44 -8.69 -17.57
N VAL A 152 4.21 -8.77 -18.06
CA VAL A 152 3.48 -7.64 -18.61
C VAL A 152 2.07 -7.60 -18.04
N ALA A 153 1.63 -6.41 -17.64
CA ALA A 153 0.28 -6.14 -17.19
C ALA A 153 -0.30 -4.91 -17.90
N THR A 154 -1.61 -4.91 -18.06
CA THR A 154 -2.36 -3.76 -18.56
C THR A 154 -3.64 -3.64 -17.75
N LEU A 155 -3.91 -2.42 -17.30
CA LEU A 155 -5.09 -2.04 -16.53
C LEU A 155 -5.49 -0.63 -16.95
N ASP A 156 -6.66 -0.21 -16.54
CA ASP A 156 -7.11 1.16 -16.71
C ASP A 156 -6.73 1.96 -15.45
N GLU A 157 -6.56 3.27 -15.56
CA GLU A 157 -6.26 4.12 -14.39
C GLU A 157 -7.38 4.04 -13.34
N ASP A 158 -7.03 4.44 -12.12
CA ASP A 158 -7.90 4.41 -10.93
C ASP A 158 -8.47 3.02 -10.58
N THR A 159 -7.90 1.97 -11.15
CA THR A 159 -8.23 0.59 -10.82
C THR A 159 -7.00 -0.18 -10.42
N SER A 160 -7.14 -1.03 -9.39
CA SER A 160 -6.10 -1.97 -9.01
C SER A 160 -6.22 -3.28 -9.80
N ALA A 161 -5.08 -3.92 -10.05
CA ALA A 161 -5.04 -5.19 -10.76
C ALA A 161 -4.15 -6.21 -10.06
N VAL A 162 -4.68 -7.43 -9.96
CA VAL A 162 -3.91 -8.62 -9.54
C VAL A 162 -3.03 -9.09 -10.69
N ILE A 163 -1.71 -9.09 -10.45
CA ILE A 163 -0.68 -9.50 -11.41
C ILE A 163 -0.21 -10.93 -11.08
N ASN A 164 -0.51 -11.86 -11.98
CA ASN A 164 -0.06 -13.25 -11.86
C ASN A 164 1.37 -13.42 -12.40
N VAL A 165 2.36 -12.97 -11.61
CA VAL A 165 3.78 -13.02 -11.97
C VAL A 165 4.31 -14.45 -12.17
N TYR A 166 3.73 -15.44 -11.47
CA TYR A 166 4.21 -16.83 -11.57
C TYR A 166 3.74 -17.58 -12.82
N ALA A 167 2.94 -16.96 -13.70
CA ALA A 167 2.35 -17.64 -14.85
C ALA A 167 3.37 -18.15 -15.87
N ASN A 168 4.52 -17.46 -16.00
CA ASN A 168 5.61 -17.79 -16.93
C ASN A 168 6.87 -18.33 -16.21
N ASP A 169 6.85 -18.43 -14.88
CA ASP A 169 7.99 -18.80 -14.05
C ASP A 169 8.11 -20.31 -13.79
N SER A 170 9.26 -20.72 -13.27
CA SER A 170 9.48 -22.12 -12.88
C SER A 170 10.46 -22.27 -11.72
N ASN A 171 10.48 -23.47 -11.12
CA ASN A 171 11.32 -23.80 -9.97
C ASN A 171 11.09 -22.92 -8.73
N LEU A 172 9.85 -22.46 -8.53
CA LEU A 172 9.45 -21.70 -7.35
C LEU A 172 9.72 -22.53 -6.08
N PRO A 173 10.37 -21.95 -5.06
CA PRO A 173 10.63 -22.65 -3.81
C PRO A 173 9.35 -22.77 -2.99
N ALA A 174 9.11 -23.96 -2.41
CA ALA A 174 8.00 -24.18 -1.46
C ALA A 174 8.29 -23.65 -0.04
N VAL A 175 9.48 -23.06 0.17
CA VAL A 175 9.84 -22.33 1.39
C VAL A 175 10.78 -21.19 1.00
N GLY A 176 10.40 -19.95 1.24
CA GLY A 176 11.09 -18.77 0.76
C GLY A 176 10.39 -17.45 1.10
N THR A 177 10.73 -16.41 0.36
CA THR A 177 10.11 -15.08 0.46
C THR A 177 9.92 -14.49 -0.94
N LEU A 178 8.85 -13.73 -1.12
CA LEU A 178 8.65 -12.79 -2.23
C LEU A 178 8.87 -11.35 -1.72
N THR A 179 9.57 -10.53 -2.48
CA THR A 179 9.76 -9.10 -2.19
C THR A 179 9.67 -8.29 -3.47
N THR A 180 9.18 -7.05 -3.39
CA THR A 180 9.06 -6.13 -4.53
C THR A 180 9.83 -4.84 -4.29
N THR A 181 10.13 -4.12 -5.37
CA THR A 181 10.53 -2.71 -5.30
C THR A 181 9.30 -1.81 -5.47
N SER A 182 9.32 -0.61 -4.92
CA SER A 182 8.29 0.39 -5.23
C SER A 182 8.40 0.84 -6.69
N PRO A 183 7.29 0.85 -7.45
CA PRO A 183 7.24 1.47 -8.77
C PRO A 183 7.24 3.01 -8.66
N ALA A 184 7.26 3.72 -9.78
CA ALA A 184 7.41 5.19 -9.79
C ALA A 184 6.07 5.93 -9.69
N HIS A 185 4.98 5.32 -10.14
CA HIS A 185 3.67 5.93 -10.30
C HIS A 185 2.56 4.97 -9.83
N GLY A 186 2.83 4.27 -8.73
CA GLY A 186 1.87 3.40 -8.09
C GLY A 186 2.43 2.74 -6.83
N THR A 187 1.64 1.85 -6.26
CA THR A 187 1.98 1.02 -5.11
C THR A 187 1.82 -0.46 -5.44
N VAL A 188 2.50 -1.31 -4.67
CA VAL A 188 2.46 -2.76 -4.84
C VAL A 188 2.24 -3.41 -3.49
N ALA A 189 1.16 -4.20 -3.39
CA ALA A 189 0.84 -5.01 -2.21
C ALA A 189 1.05 -6.49 -2.52
N ILE A 190 1.55 -7.24 -1.53
CA ILE A 190 1.69 -8.70 -1.60
C ILE A 190 0.65 -9.32 -0.67
N ASP A 191 -0.21 -10.16 -1.21
CA ASP A 191 -1.07 -11.08 -0.45
C ASP A 191 -0.36 -12.42 -0.35
N ASP A 192 0.01 -12.83 0.87
CA ASP A 192 0.73 -14.08 1.13
C ASP A 192 -0.18 -15.32 1.21
N GLY A 193 -1.50 -15.17 0.97
CA GLY A 193 -2.45 -16.29 1.02
C GLY A 193 -2.60 -16.92 2.42
N GLY A 194 -2.07 -16.29 3.46
CA GLY A 194 -1.93 -16.85 4.80
C GLY A 194 -0.73 -17.78 4.98
N THR A 195 0.24 -17.74 4.06
CA THR A 195 1.44 -18.60 4.03
C THR A 195 2.75 -17.80 3.97
N PRO A 196 3.15 -17.11 5.07
CA PRO A 196 4.24 -16.10 5.07
C PRO A 196 5.65 -16.56 4.69
N ASN A 197 5.86 -17.87 4.53
CA ASN A 197 7.16 -18.45 4.17
C ASN A 197 7.06 -19.36 2.94
N ASP A 198 5.95 -19.33 2.21
CA ASP A 198 5.74 -20.14 1.01
C ASP A 198 5.35 -19.22 -0.15
N PRO A 199 6.31 -18.71 -0.93
CA PRO A 199 6.03 -17.78 -2.01
C PRO A 199 5.39 -18.45 -3.23
N SER A 200 4.85 -19.66 -3.10
CA SER A 200 4.31 -20.41 -4.25
C SER A 200 2.84 -20.10 -4.55
N ASP A 201 2.14 -19.46 -3.61
CA ASP A 201 0.77 -18.97 -3.75
C ASP A 201 0.60 -17.47 -3.50
N ASP A 202 1.67 -16.75 -3.15
CA ASP A 202 1.67 -15.29 -3.05
C ASP A 202 1.12 -14.62 -4.33
N VAL A 203 0.34 -13.56 -4.14
CA VAL A 203 -0.28 -12.78 -5.21
C VAL A 203 0.13 -11.32 -5.07
N ILE A 204 0.43 -10.68 -6.21
CA ILE A 204 0.79 -9.27 -6.26
C ILE A 204 -0.41 -8.46 -6.76
N THR A 205 -0.75 -7.38 -6.04
CA THR A 205 -1.70 -6.36 -6.49
C THR A 205 -0.93 -5.08 -6.77
N TYR A 206 -1.16 -4.47 -7.93
CA TYR A 206 -0.66 -3.14 -8.28
C TYR A 206 -1.82 -2.15 -8.31
N THR A 207 -1.58 -0.98 -7.74
CA THR A 207 -2.51 0.16 -7.75
C THR A 207 -1.74 1.37 -8.32
N PRO A 208 -2.16 1.96 -9.46
CA PRO A 208 -1.54 3.18 -9.96
C PRO A 208 -1.80 4.35 -9.00
N ASN A 209 -0.96 5.39 -9.05
CA ASN A 209 -1.31 6.67 -8.42
C ASN A 209 -2.61 7.21 -9.07
N PRO A 210 -3.43 7.97 -8.33
CA PRO A 210 -4.59 8.65 -8.90
C PRO A 210 -4.23 9.44 -10.17
N ASP A 211 -5.10 9.37 -11.18
CA ASP A 211 -4.98 10.06 -12.49
C ASP A 211 -3.71 9.73 -13.28
N TYR A 212 -2.99 8.68 -12.91
CA TYR A 212 -1.81 8.28 -13.63
C TYR A 212 -2.13 7.32 -14.78
N ASN A 213 -2.01 7.82 -16.01
CA ASN A 213 -1.91 7.02 -17.22
C ASN A 213 -0.45 6.90 -17.73
N GLY A 214 -0.13 5.77 -18.40
CA GLY A 214 1.16 5.59 -19.04
C GLY A 214 1.85 4.27 -18.72
N THR A 215 3.18 4.30 -18.61
CA THR A 215 3.99 3.08 -18.41
C THR A 215 4.70 3.12 -17.07
N ASP A 216 4.54 2.07 -16.29
CA ASP A 216 5.24 1.89 -15.02
C ASP A 216 5.91 0.51 -14.95
N SER A 217 6.74 0.28 -13.94
CA SER A 217 7.41 -1.00 -13.72
C SER A 217 7.92 -1.16 -12.29
N PHE A 218 7.90 -2.39 -11.79
CA PHE A 218 8.61 -2.79 -10.58
C PHE A 218 9.34 -4.11 -10.79
N ASP A 219 10.37 -4.35 -9.97
CA ASP A 219 11.05 -5.64 -9.90
C ASP A 219 10.45 -6.48 -8.76
N TYR A 220 10.32 -7.79 -8.98
CA TYR A 220 10.03 -8.76 -7.91
C TYR A 220 11.18 -9.76 -7.77
N THR A 221 11.45 -10.14 -6.53
CA THR A 221 12.54 -11.06 -6.16
C THR A 221 12.00 -12.21 -5.33
N VAL A 222 12.30 -13.43 -5.75
CA VAL A 222 11.96 -14.66 -5.03
C VAL A 222 13.23 -15.29 -4.49
N CYS A 223 13.30 -15.45 -3.17
CA CYS A 223 14.41 -16.10 -2.47
C CYS A 223 13.97 -17.43 -1.87
N ASN A 224 14.82 -18.45 -1.91
CA ASN A 224 14.61 -19.67 -1.14
C ASN A 224 15.10 -19.49 0.32
N ASN A 225 14.75 -20.42 1.21
CA ASN A 225 15.20 -20.41 2.63
C ASN A 225 16.73 -20.52 2.84
N MET A 226 17.50 -20.80 1.78
CA MET A 226 18.97 -20.83 1.81
C MET A 226 19.61 -19.51 1.35
N GLY A 227 18.80 -18.54 0.90
CA GLY A 227 19.22 -17.21 0.47
C GLY A 227 19.64 -17.12 -1.00
N ASP A 228 19.30 -18.12 -1.84
CA ASP A 228 19.45 -17.96 -3.28
C ASP A 228 18.21 -17.26 -3.85
N CYS A 229 18.44 -16.17 -4.55
CA CYS A 229 17.40 -15.28 -5.05
C CYS A 229 17.48 -15.13 -6.57
N SER A 230 16.33 -14.92 -7.18
CA SER A 230 16.18 -14.50 -8.57
C SER A 230 15.27 -13.28 -8.64
N THR A 231 15.47 -12.43 -9.64
CA THR A 231 14.71 -11.18 -9.84
C THR A 231 14.23 -11.10 -11.28
N ALA A 232 13.01 -10.61 -11.49
CA ALA A 232 12.43 -10.28 -12.80
C ALA A 232 11.63 -8.98 -12.71
N THR A 233 11.32 -8.38 -13.86
CA THR A 233 10.63 -7.09 -13.96
C THR A 233 9.20 -7.27 -14.46
N VAL A 234 8.25 -6.60 -13.81
CA VAL A 234 6.88 -6.43 -14.31
C VAL A 234 6.80 -5.10 -15.06
N ASN A 235 6.38 -5.13 -16.32
CA ASN A 235 6.13 -3.92 -17.12
C ASN A 235 4.62 -3.66 -17.19
N ILE A 236 4.19 -2.49 -16.77
CA ILE A 236 2.78 -2.12 -16.62
C ILE A 236 2.43 -1.05 -17.66
N THR A 237 1.24 -1.16 -18.23
CA THR A 237 0.62 -0.11 -19.05
C THR A 237 -0.72 0.26 -18.43
N VAL A 238 -0.83 1.48 -17.94
CA VAL A 238 -2.06 2.07 -17.43
C VAL A 238 -2.73 2.83 -18.57
N ASN A 239 -3.93 2.42 -18.95
CA ASN A 239 -4.70 3.07 -20.00
C ASN A 239 -5.48 4.25 -19.41
N PRO A 240 -5.58 5.36 -20.15
CA PRO A 240 -6.45 6.45 -19.74
C PRO A 240 -7.92 6.03 -19.77
N ILE A 241 -8.67 6.49 -18.77
CA ILE A 241 -10.12 6.56 -18.74
C ILE A 241 -10.50 8.02 -19.05
N VAL A 242 -11.70 8.25 -19.56
CA VAL A 242 -12.15 9.62 -19.87
C VAL A 242 -12.68 10.22 -18.57
N ASP A 243 -12.22 11.41 -18.18
CA ASP A 243 -12.62 12.05 -16.93
C ASP A 243 -13.29 13.40 -17.24
N ALA A 244 -14.62 13.36 -17.28
CA ALA A 244 -15.45 14.55 -17.36
C ALA A 244 -15.63 15.12 -15.96
N ILE A 245 -15.41 16.43 -15.80
CA ILE A 245 -15.48 17.17 -14.54
C ILE A 245 -16.63 18.18 -14.63
N ASP A 246 -17.35 18.37 -13.52
CA ASP A 246 -18.50 19.26 -13.48
C ASP A 246 -18.12 20.71 -13.82
N ASP A 247 -18.97 21.39 -14.57
CA ASP A 247 -18.78 22.78 -15.01
C ASP A 247 -19.77 23.70 -14.32
N SER A 248 -19.35 24.95 -14.08
CA SER A 248 -20.20 26.03 -13.65
C SER A 248 -20.07 27.24 -14.57
N ILE A 249 -21.18 27.93 -14.84
CA ILE A 249 -21.16 29.15 -15.63
C ILE A 249 -22.34 30.05 -15.30
N ALA A 250 -22.15 31.36 -15.43
CA ALA A 250 -23.20 32.35 -15.26
C ALA A 250 -23.55 33.04 -16.59
N THR A 251 -24.80 33.45 -16.72
CA THR A 251 -25.25 34.32 -17.80
C THR A 251 -26.38 35.23 -17.33
N GLU A 252 -26.63 36.33 -18.04
CA GLU A 252 -27.75 37.20 -17.73
C GLU A 252 -29.07 36.66 -18.32
N GLU A 253 -30.20 37.06 -17.72
CA GLU A 253 -31.55 36.83 -18.26
C GLU A 253 -31.61 37.07 -19.78
N ASP A 254 -32.23 36.14 -20.50
CA ASP A 254 -32.41 36.18 -21.96
C ASP A 254 -31.09 36.18 -22.79
N THR A 255 -29.94 35.89 -22.19
CA THR A 255 -28.62 35.91 -22.87
C THR A 255 -28.08 34.49 -23.10
N PRO A 256 -27.85 34.08 -24.37
CA PRO A 256 -27.16 32.83 -24.65
C PRO A 256 -25.66 32.90 -24.34
N ILE A 257 -25.11 31.80 -23.84
CA ILE A 257 -23.68 31.65 -23.53
C ILE A 257 -23.07 30.45 -24.26
N THR A 258 -21.82 30.59 -24.72
CA THR A 258 -21.01 29.50 -25.26
C THR A 258 -20.04 29.04 -24.19
N ILE A 259 -20.05 27.73 -23.93
CA ILE A 259 -19.35 27.05 -22.86
C ILE A 259 -18.28 26.17 -23.50
N ASP A 260 -17.05 26.29 -23.01
CA ASP A 260 -15.94 25.38 -23.33
C ASP A 260 -15.96 24.23 -22.33
N ILE A 261 -16.93 23.33 -22.50
CA ILE A 261 -17.33 22.26 -21.56
C ILE A 261 -16.25 21.19 -21.32
N LEU A 262 -15.06 21.35 -21.91
CA LEU A 262 -13.95 20.40 -21.85
C LEU A 262 -12.70 21.05 -21.25
N ALA A 263 -12.84 22.25 -20.71
CA ALA A 263 -11.71 23.07 -20.30
C ALA A 263 -11.04 22.55 -19.01
N ASN A 264 -11.83 21.96 -18.11
CA ASN A 264 -11.43 21.34 -16.85
C ASN A 264 -11.29 19.81 -16.95
N ASP A 265 -11.86 19.17 -17.97
CA ASP A 265 -11.75 17.73 -18.22
C ASP A 265 -10.32 17.22 -18.46
N ASN A 266 -10.06 15.98 -18.03
CA ASN A 266 -8.82 15.26 -18.31
C ASN A 266 -9.04 14.08 -19.27
N ASP A 267 -7.95 13.58 -19.87
CA ASP A 267 -7.94 12.40 -20.73
C ASP A 267 -8.93 12.41 -21.91
N LEU A 268 -9.11 13.61 -22.47
CA LEU A 268 -10.02 13.89 -23.58
C LEU A 268 -9.77 12.99 -24.81
N PRO A 269 -10.78 12.23 -25.27
CA PRO A 269 -10.62 11.35 -26.41
C PRO A 269 -10.55 12.13 -27.73
N VAL A 270 -9.50 11.91 -28.52
CA VAL A 270 -9.38 12.42 -29.91
C VAL A 270 -10.24 11.66 -30.94
N SER A 271 -11.03 10.70 -30.48
CA SER A 271 -12.02 10.00 -31.28
C SER A 271 -13.10 9.41 -30.38
N GLY A 272 -14.34 9.82 -30.60
CA GLY A 272 -15.41 9.56 -29.65
C GLY A 272 -16.71 10.29 -29.96
N THR A 273 -17.50 10.53 -28.93
CA THR A 273 -18.73 11.32 -28.99
C THR A 273 -18.91 12.18 -27.74
N LEU A 274 -19.37 13.41 -27.92
CA LEU A 274 -19.96 14.24 -26.88
C LEU A 274 -21.50 14.22 -27.03
N THR A 275 -22.22 14.02 -25.93
CA THR A 275 -23.69 14.10 -25.90
C THR A 275 -24.17 14.89 -24.70
N THR A 276 -25.31 15.57 -24.81
CA THR A 276 -25.89 16.35 -23.71
C THR A 276 -27.33 15.93 -23.42
N ALA A 277 -27.72 16.03 -22.14
CA ALA A 277 -29.11 16.01 -21.72
C ALA A 277 -29.79 17.37 -21.98
N SER A 278 -31.12 17.39 -21.97
CA SER A 278 -31.86 18.66 -22.05
C SER A 278 -32.09 19.21 -20.64
N PRO A 279 -31.73 20.48 -20.37
CA PRO A 279 -32.04 21.12 -19.11
C PRO A 279 -33.54 21.40 -18.96
N LEU A 280 -33.97 21.83 -17.77
CA LEU A 280 -35.38 22.13 -17.48
C LEU A 280 -35.76 23.53 -17.97
N ASN A 281 -34.88 24.50 -17.75
CA ASN A 281 -35.16 25.92 -17.92
C ASN A 281 -34.39 26.58 -19.07
N GLY A 282 -33.82 25.80 -19.98
CA GLY A 282 -33.18 26.31 -21.19
C GLY A 282 -33.10 25.31 -22.35
N THR A 283 -32.20 25.59 -23.29
CA THR A 283 -31.87 24.68 -24.40
C THR A 283 -30.37 24.64 -24.64
N VAL A 284 -29.87 23.46 -25.01
CA VAL A 284 -28.45 23.19 -25.24
C VAL A 284 -28.22 22.76 -26.68
N THR A 285 -27.20 23.31 -27.33
CA THR A 285 -26.76 22.88 -28.66
C THR A 285 -25.26 22.68 -28.71
N ILE A 286 -24.82 21.51 -29.21
CA ILE A 286 -23.41 21.19 -29.45
C ILE A 286 -22.94 21.80 -30.77
N ASN A 287 -21.77 22.41 -30.75
CA ASN A 287 -21.03 22.87 -31.92
C ASN A 287 -19.77 21.99 -32.11
N ASP A 288 -19.80 21.16 -33.15
CA ASP A 288 -18.85 20.06 -33.36
C ASP A 288 -17.49 20.47 -33.95
N GLY A 289 -17.09 21.75 -33.87
CA GLY A 289 -15.85 22.27 -34.49
C GLY A 289 -15.72 22.11 -36.02
N GLY A 290 -16.66 21.43 -36.68
CA GLY A 290 -16.48 20.85 -38.01
C GLY A 290 -15.71 19.51 -38.05
N THR A 291 -15.56 18.84 -36.91
CA THR A 291 -14.77 17.61 -36.60
C THR A 291 -15.66 16.44 -36.14
N PRO A 292 -16.61 15.92 -36.96
CA PRO A 292 -17.50 14.84 -36.52
C PRO A 292 -16.76 13.58 -36.04
N GLY A 293 -17.03 13.17 -34.79
CA GLY A 293 -16.47 11.97 -34.17
C GLY A 293 -15.12 12.18 -33.47
N ASP A 294 -14.74 13.43 -33.25
CA ASP A 294 -13.59 13.87 -32.47
C ASP A 294 -14.11 14.96 -31.51
N PRO A 295 -14.43 14.62 -30.26
CA PRO A 295 -15.00 15.58 -29.32
C PRO A 295 -13.98 16.59 -28.76
N SER A 296 -12.69 16.45 -29.05
CA SER A 296 -11.61 17.22 -28.39
C SER A 296 -11.62 18.74 -28.65
N ASP A 297 -12.48 19.24 -29.55
CA ASP A 297 -12.70 20.67 -29.80
C ASP A 297 -14.19 21.06 -29.85
N ASP A 298 -15.07 20.19 -29.35
CA ASP A 298 -16.50 20.44 -29.29
C ASP A 298 -16.81 21.48 -28.20
N THR A 299 -17.74 22.39 -28.50
CA THR A 299 -18.23 23.40 -27.54
C THR A 299 -19.74 23.34 -27.42
N VAL A 300 -20.28 23.87 -26.33
CA VAL A 300 -21.73 23.86 -26.07
C VAL A 300 -22.26 25.28 -26.03
N THR A 301 -23.49 25.50 -26.51
CA THR A 301 -24.21 26.76 -26.32
C THR A 301 -25.46 26.49 -25.50
N TYR A 302 -25.57 27.13 -24.34
CA TYR A 302 -26.78 27.19 -23.53
C TYR A 302 -27.58 28.45 -23.88
N THR A 303 -28.90 28.35 -23.87
CA THR A 303 -29.82 29.47 -24.05
C THR A 303 -30.94 29.34 -23.01
N PRO A 304 -31.03 30.26 -22.03
CA PRO A 304 -32.10 30.27 -21.06
C PRO A 304 -33.48 30.38 -21.73
N ASN A 305 -34.51 29.82 -21.09
CA ASN A 305 -35.89 30.11 -21.46
C ASN A 305 -36.18 31.60 -21.24
N PRO A 306 -37.04 32.22 -22.07
CA PRO A 306 -37.30 33.63 -21.92
C PRO A 306 -37.84 34.01 -20.54
N GLY A 307 -37.13 34.93 -19.87
CA GLY A 307 -37.43 35.41 -18.52
C GLY A 307 -37.18 34.43 -17.38
N PHE A 308 -36.33 33.43 -17.60
CA PHE A 308 -35.83 32.56 -16.54
C PHE A 308 -34.72 33.25 -15.75
N ILE A 309 -34.78 33.11 -14.42
CA ILE A 309 -33.78 33.55 -13.44
C ILE A 309 -33.59 32.37 -12.46
N GLY A 310 -32.37 32.23 -11.94
CA GLY A 310 -31.95 31.16 -11.04
C GLY A 310 -31.18 30.06 -11.74
N THR A 311 -31.02 28.93 -11.04
CA THR A 311 -30.13 27.84 -11.43
C THR A 311 -30.82 26.81 -12.33
N ASP A 312 -30.16 26.41 -13.41
CA ASP A 312 -30.54 25.31 -14.30
C ASP A 312 -29.35 24.38 -14.50
N ALA A 313 -29.59 23.11 -14.78
CA ALA A 313 -28.51 22.14 -14.94
C ALA A 313 -28.76 21.18 -16.10
N PHE A 314 -27.68 20.74 -16.75
CA PHE A 314 -27.72 19.64 -17.70
C PHE A 314 -26.44 18.80 -17.62
N SER A 315 -26.56 17.49 -17.81
CA SER A 315 -25.39 16.64 -17.91
C SER A 315 -24.85 16.54 -19.34
N TYR A 316 -23.55 16.28 -19.45
CA TYR A 316 -22.91 15.86 -20.69
C TYR A 316 -22.18 14.54 -20.47
N THR A 317 -22.01 13.77 -21.53
CA THR A 317 -21.31 12.49 -21.51
C THR A 317 -20.30 12.48 -22.65
N LEU A 318 -19.02 12.32 -22.30
CA LEU A 318 -17.96 11.97 -23.26
C LEU A 318 -17.81 10.47 -23.30
N CYS A 319 -17.60 9.94 -24.51
CA CYS A 319 -17.22 8.55 -24.72
C CYS A 319 -16.07 8.46 -25.70
N ASP A 320 -15.09 7.60 -25.42
CA ASP A 320 -14.05 7.23 -26.38
C ASP A 320 -14.57 6.25 -27.45
N SER A 321 -13.68 5.84 -28.36
CA SER A 321 -14.01 4.87 -29.41
C SER A 321 -14.16 3.41 -28.94
N LEU A 322 -13.74 3.10 -27.72
CA LEU A 322 -13.84 1.77 -27.10
C LEU A 322 -15.13 1.62 -26.27
N GLY A 323 -15.80 2.74 -25.98
CA GLY A 323 -17.04 2.80 -25.21
C GLY A 323 -16.82 3.08 -23.72
N ASN A 324 -15.63 3.54 -23.33
CA ASN A 324 -15.39 4.12 -22.01
C ASN A 324 -16.02 5.50 -22.00
N CYS A 325 -16.83 5.81 -20.99
CA CYS A 325 -17.55 7.07 -20.92
C CYS A 325 -17.52 7.63 -19.50
N SER A 326 -17.39 8.95 -19.40
CA SER A 326 -17.64 9.70 -18.17
C SER A 326 -18.71 10.76 -18.41
N THR A 327 -19.40 11.14 -17.33
CA THR A 327 -20.54 12.05 -17.33
C THR A 327 -20.35 13.05 -16.22
N ALA A 328 -20.50 14.32 -16.56
CA ALA A 328 -20.46 15.44 -15.64
C ALA A 328 -21.68 16.35 -15.83
N THR A 329 -21.91 17.22 -14.86
CA THR A 329 -23.01 18.18 -14.80
C THR A 329 -22.49 19.58 -15.13
N VAL A 330 -23.26 20.32 -15.92
CA VAL A 330 -23.07 21.76 -16.10
C VAL A 330 -24.16 22.48 -15.33
N THR A 331 -23.76 23.24 -14.33
CA THR A 331 -24.62 24.17 -13.59
C THR A 331 -24.58 25.54 -14.26
N VAL A 332 -25.76 26.07 -14.60
CA VAL A 332 -25.91 27.37 -15.26
C VAL A 332 -26.75 28.30 -14.42
N ILE A 333 -26.14 29.37 -13.95
CA ILE A 333 -26.80 30.42 -13.18
C ILE A 333 -27.29 31.49 -14.14
N THR A 334 -28.59 31.77 -14.11
CA THR A 334 -29.19 32.84 -14.92
C THR A 334 -29.53 34.03 -14.03
N ASN A 335 -28.71 35.07 -14.11
CA ASN A 335 -28.78 36.22 -13.23
C ASN A 335 -29.74 37.31 -13.75
N PRO A 336 -30.43 38.06 -12.86
CA PRO A 336 -31.24 39.19 -13.29
C PRO A 336 -30.36 40.27 -13.91
N LEU A 337 -30.91 41.01 -14.88
CA LEU A 337 -30.16 42.06 -15.56
C LEU A 337 -29.97 43.31 -14.68
N GLY A 338 -28.74 43.58 -14.23
CA GLY A 338 -28.32 44.84 -13.59
C GLY A 338 -28.85 45.05 -12.17
N VAL A 339 -28.73 44.00 -11.35
CA VAL A 339 -28.98 43.98 -9.90
C VAL A 339 -27.68 43.65 -9.16
N ASP A 340 -27.66 43.87 -7.83
CA ASP A 340 -26.73 43.15 -6.95
C ASP A 340 -26.98 41.65 -7.10
N LEU A 341 -25.91 40.89 -7.19
CA LEU A 341 -25.91 39.44 -7.28
C LEU A 341 -25.44 38.76 -6.00
N ASP A 342 -24.82 39.51 -5.11
CA ASP A 342 -24.13 39.09 -3.89
C ASP A 342 -24.34 40.27 -2.92
N ALA A 343 -25.08 40.05 -1.83
CA ALA A 343 -25.65 41.14 -1.02
C ALA A 343 -24.93 41.36 0.31
N ASP A 344 -24.22 40.36 0.81
CA ASP A 344 -23.26 40.38 1.92
C ASP A 344 -21.80 40.54 1.45
N ASP A 345 -21.55 40.50 0.14
CA ASP A 345 -20.25 40.65 -0.51
C ASP A 345 -19.30 39.47 -0.23
N ASP A 346 -19.83 38.29 0.12
CA ASP A 346 -19.07 37.09 0.52
C ASP A 346 -18.53 36.28 -0.69
N GLY A 347 -18.91 36.65 -1.92
CA GLY A 347 -18.49 36.00 -3.15
C GLY A 347 -19.38 34.86 -3.62
N ILE A 348 -20.29 34.37 -2.78
CA ILE A 348 -21.41 33.51 -3.16
C ILE A 348 -22.50 34.40 -3.78
N VAL A 349 -23.28 33.86 -4.70
CA VAL A 349 -24.30 34.64 -5.42
C VAL A 349 -25.64 34.35 -4.79
N ASP A 350 -26.43 35.34 -4.36
CA ASP A 350 -27.72 35.23 -3.61
C ASP A 350 -28.63 34.05 -4.03
N SER A 351 -28.58 33.68 -5.31
CA SER A 351 -29.34 32.55 -5.87
C SER A 351 -28.81 31.15 -5.50
N PHE A 352 -27.61 31.05 -4.94
CA PHE A 352 -27.01 29.83 -4.40
C PHE A 352 -27.42 29.64 -2.94
N GLU A 353 -27.48 30.71 -2.14
CA GLU A 353 -27.97 30.64 -0.76
C GLU A 353 -29.50 30.47 -0.66
N ASP A 354 -30.23 30.66 -1.77
CA ASP A 354 -31.61 30.17 -1.87
C ASP A 354 -31.65 28.67 -2.20
N LEU A 355 -31.63 27.83 -1.16
CA LEU A 355 -31.94 26.39 -1.23
C LEU A 355 -33.35 26.10 -1.79
N ASN A 356 -34.16 27.15 -2.05
CA ASN A 356 -35.37 27.11 -2.85
C ASN A 356 -36.42 26.14 -2.28
N LEU A 357 -36.55 26.14 -0.96
CA LEU A 357 -37.47 25.28 -0.22
C LEU A 357 -38.95 25.52 -0.62
N ASP A 358 -39.27 26.66 -1.24
CA ASP A 358 -40.62 27.01 -1.69
C ASP A 358 -40.85 26.92 -3.22
N GLY A 359 -39.79 26.75 -4.00
CA GLY A 359 -39.82 26.44 -5.42
C GLY A 359 -40.00 27.63 -6.36
N ASP A 360 -39.64 28.85 -5.95
CA ASP A 360 -39.65 30.03 -6.83
C ASP A 360 -38.29 30.61 -7.26
N ASN A 361 -37.16 30.09 -6.75
CA ASN A 361 -35.78 30.51 -7.07
C ASN A 361 -35.58 32.03 -6.92
N ASP A 362 -36.17 32.63 -5.89
CA ASP A 362 -36.10 34.07 -5.63
C ASP A 362 -35.72 34.27 -4.16
N PRO A 363 -34.43 34.54 -3.84
CA PRO A 363 -33.96 34.75 -2.47
C PRO A 363 -34.71 35.89 -1.77
N SER A 364 -35.29 36.84 -2.51
CA SER A 364 -36.05 37.94 -1.92
C SER A 364 -37.43 37.52 -1.38
N THR A 365 -37.87 36.29 -1.66
CA THR A 365 -39.16 35.76 -1.23
C THR A 365 -39.04 34.47 -0.45
N ASN A 366 -39.14 34.58 0.89
CA ASN A 366 -38.99 33.44 1.80
C ASN A 366 -37.59 32.80 1.67
N PRO A 367 -36.54 33.59 1.96
CA PRO A 367 -35.17 33.09 1.90
C PRO A 367 -34.94 31.93 2.85
N THR A 368 -33.90 31.16 2.55
CA THR A 368 -33.25 30.24 3.51
C THR A 368 -32.68 31.03 4.69
N ASP A 369 -32.60 30.35 5.83
CA ASP A 369 -32.21 30.85 7.16
C ASP A 369 -31.84 29.54 7.90
N THR A 370 -30.60 29.11 7.64
CA THR A 370 -30.11 27.74 7.92
C THR A 370 -29.97 27.50 9.42
N ASP A 371 -29.30 28.40 10.12
CA ASP A 371 -29.13 28.37 11.58
C ASP A 371 -30.40 28.78 12.38
N GLY A 372 -31.30 29.54 11.76
CA GLY A 372 -32.54 30.03 12.35
C GLY A 372 -32.37 31.27 13.25
N ASP A 373 -31.31 32.05 13.11
CA ASP A 373 -31.09 33.26 13.91
C ASP A 373 -31.98 34.44 13.45
N GLY A 374 -32.48 34.37 12.21
CA GLY A 374 -33.36 35.34 11.56
C GLY A 374 -32.68 36.34 10.63
N ILE A 375 -31.38 36.21 10.37
CA ILE A 375 -30.65 36.70 9.22
C ILE A 375 -30.75 35.58 8.15
N PRO A 376 -31.21 35.90 6.93
CA PRO A 376 -31.23 34.89 5.88
C PRO A 376 -29.85 34.70 5.26
N ASP A 377 -29.52 33.46 4.87
CA ASP A 377 -28.21 33.02 4.35
C ASP A 377 -27.58 34.03 3.35
N TYR A 378 -28.32 34.54 2.35
CA TYR A 378 -27.83 35.56 1.39
C TYR A 378 -27.50 36.97 1.97
N LEU A 379 -27.53 37.11 3.29
CA LEU A 379 -27.19 38.31 4.04
C LEU A 379 -26.36 37.96 5.29
N ASP A 380 -25.91 36.72 5.38
CA ASP A 380 -25.21 36.12 6.50
C ASP A 380 -23.82 35.70 6.00
N ILE A 381 -22.79 35.91 6.80
CA ILE A 381 -21.43 35.50 6.43
C ILE A 381 -20.97 34.24 7.15
N ASP A 382 -21.83 33.63 7.98
CA ASP A 382 -21.62 32.38 8.74
C ASP A 382 -22.99 31.67 8.87
N SER A 383 -23.47 31.12 7.76
CA SER A 383 -24.86 30.69 7.57
C SER A 383 -25.29 29.50 8.46
N ASP A 384 -24.36 28.74 9.02
CA ASP A 384 -24.63 27.63 9.94
C ASP A 384 -24.11 27.81 11.37
N ASP A 385 -23.54 28.98 11.67
CA ASP A 385 -23.25 29.49 13.01
C ASP A 385 -22.11 28.70 13.71
N ASP A 386 -21.19 28.17 12.91
CA ASP A 386 -20.10 27.29 13.32
C ASP A 386 -18.81 28.06 13.66
N GLY A 387 -18.66 29.28 13.12
CA GLY A 387 -17.56 30.21 13.35
C GLY A 387 -16.54 30.31 12.22
N ILE A 388 -16.74 29.61 11.11
CA ILE A 388 -16.00 29.75 9.86
C ILE A 388 -16.86 30.61 8.90
N PRO A 389 -16.29 31.62 8.23
CA PRO A 389 -17.10 32.42 7.29
C PRO A 389 -17.43 31.67 5.99
N ASP A 390 -18.62 31.91 5.44
CA ASP A 390 -19.14 31.30 4.20
C ASP A 390 -18.16 31.45 3.03
N ASN A 391 -17.49 32.62 2.92
CA ASN A 391 -16.45 32.88 1.93
C ASN A 391 -15.28 31.88 1.99
N VAL A 392 -14.92 31.45 3.19
CA VAL A 392 -13.83 30.50 3.47
C VAL A 392 -14.27 29.08 3.14
N GLU A 393 -15.46 28.68 3.58
CA GLU A 393 -15.99 27.33 3.39
C GLU A 393 -16.36 27.03 1.94
N ALA A 394 -16.90 28.02 1.24
CA ALA A 394 -17.26 27.88 -0.16
C ALA A 394 -16.08 27.64 -1.11
N GLN A 395 -14.83 27.65 -0.62
CA GLN A 395 -13.60 27.43 -1.38
C GLN A 395 -12.69 26.39 -0.72
N THR A 396 -12.03 25.52 -1.50
CA THR A 396 -11.02 24.57 -0.98
C THR A 396 -9.84 25.27 -0.30
N THR A 397 -9.21 24.64 0.69
CA THR A 397 -8.13 25.27 1.47
C THR A 397 -6.92 25.61 0.59
N ALA A 398 -6.59 24.71 -0.35
CA ALA A 398 -5.43 24.85 -1.22
C ALA A 398 -5.54 25.97 -2.26
N ASP A 399 -6.74 26.24 -2.75
CA ASP A 399 -7.02 27.23 -3.81
C ASP A 399 -7.81 28.45 -3.30
N TYR A 400 -7.88 28.66 -1.97
CA TYR A 400 -8.56 29.81 -1.37
C TYR A 400 -8.01 31.14 -1.91
N GLU A 401 -8.92 32.00 -2.38
CA GLU A 401 -8.60 33.37 -2.79
C GLU A 401 -9.39 34.36 -1.92
N ALA A 402 -8.67 35.17 -1.14
CA ALA A 402 -9.27 36.19 -0.29
C ALA A 402 -9.93 37.33 -1.10
N PRO A 403 -11.00 37.96 -0.57
CA PRO A 403 -11.71 39.05 -1.23
C PRO A 403 -10.79 40.23 -1.60
N SER A 404 -10.96 40.81 -2.80
CA SER A 404 -10.09 41.91 -3.26
C SER A 404 -10.59 43.30 -2.90
N SER A 405 -11.84 43.41 -2.41
CA SER A 405 -12.63 44.64 -2.19
C SER A 405 -12.87 45.46 -3.46
N LEU A 406 -12.82 44.83 -4.63
CA LEU A 406 -12.97 45.48 -5.93
C LEU A 406 -14.16 44.88 -6.67
N ASP A 407 -15.23 45.66 -6.80
CA ASP A 407 -16.28 45.41 -7.78
C ASP A 407 -16.23 46.54 -8.83
N ASN A 408 -15.74 46.23 -10.03
CA ASN A 408 -15.64 47.21 -11.10
C ASN A 408 -16.95 47.43 -11.87
N ASN A 409 -17.87 46.48 -11.77
CA ASN A 409 -19.07 46.44 -12.60
C ASN A 409 -20.35 46.82 -11.83
N ASP A 410 -20.22 47.03 -10.51
CA ASP A 410 -21.23 47.44 -9.55
C ASP A 410 -22.39 46.40 -9.49
N ASN A 411 -22.06 45.10 -9.44
CA ASN A 411 -23.00 43.96 -9.30
C ASN A 411 -22.91 43.23 -7.94
N GLY A 412 -22.16 43.74 -6.97
CA GLY A 412 -22.00 43.13 -5.63
C GLY A 412 -20.81 42.18 -5.59
N LEU A 413 -20.74 41.28 -6.57
CA LEU A 413 -19.71 40.25 -6.64
C LEU A 413 -18.29 40.82 -6.82
N ASP A 414 -17.35 40.38 -5.97
CA ASP A 414 -15.94 40.80 -6.08
C ASP A 414 -15.28 40.33 -7.38
N ASP A 415 -14.52 41.22 -8.03
CA ASP A 415 -13.79 40.98 -9.28
C ASP A 415 -12.85 39.76 -9.21
N VAL A 416 -12.40 39.35 -8.01
CA VAL A 416 -11.55 38.16 -7.82
C VAL A 416 -12.30 36.87 -8.12
N TYR A 417 -13.60 36.83 -7.80
CA TYR A 417 -14.46 35.67 -8.00
C TYR A 417 -15.09 35.64 -9.40
N GLU A 418 -15.14 36.78 -10.11
CA GLU A 418 -15.76 36.91 -11.43
C GLU A 418 -15.06 36.13 -12.58
N THR A 419 -15.13 34.80 -12.57
CA THR A 419 -14.60 33.96 -13.66
C THR A 419 -15.53 34.00 -14.87
N GLY A 420 -15.30 34.96 -15.77
CA GLY A 420 -16.08 35.11 -17.01
C GLY A 420 -17.25 36.09 -16.94
N GLY A 421 -17.38 36.82 -15.82
CA GLY A 421 -18.20 38.03 -15.63
C GLY A 421 -19.62 37.74 -15.17
N ASN A 422 -19.82 37.64 -13.84
CA ASN A 422 -21.04 37.30 -13.08
C ASN A 422 -21.12 35.85 -12.54
N LEU A 423 -20.07 35.04 -12.66
CA LEU A 423 -19.97 33.76 -11.94
C LEU A 423 -19.22 34.06 -10.65
N GLY A 424 -19.85 33.85 -9.49
CA GLY A 424 -19.19 33.95 -8.19
C GLY A 424 -18.47 32.66 -7.81
N ILE A 425 -18.22 32.50 -6.51
CA ILE A 425 -17.76 31.26 -5.92
C ILE A 425 -18.83 30.18 -6.19
N ILE A 426 -18.36 28.97 -6.49
CA ILE A 426 -19.21 27.79 -6.50
C ILE A 426 -18.91 27.09 -5.19
N PRO A 427 -19.86 27.07 -4.24
CA PRO A 427 -19.63 26.45 -2.95
C PRO A 427 -19.14 25.02 -3.09
N VAL A 428 -18.12 24.68 -2.31
CA VAL A 428 -17.61 23.31 -2.15
C VAL A 428 -18.67 22.49 -1.40
N ASP A 429 -18.66 21.18 -1.68
CA ASP A 429 -19.47 20.14 -1.03
C ASP A 429 -18.48 18.99 -0.83
N THR A 430 -17.77 19.03 0.30
CA THR A 430 -16.56 18.25 0.57
C THR A 430 -16.86 16.76 0.62
N ASP A 431 -17.95 16.37 1.28
CA ASP A 431 -18.35 14.97 1.41
C ASP A 431 -19.27 14.46 0.26
N GLY A 432 -19.81 15.37 -0.55
CA GLY A 432 -20.64 15.08 -1.71
C GLY A 432 -22.08 14.65 -1.37
N ASP A 433 -22.61 15.02 -0.21
CA ASP A 433 -23.99 14.70 0.19
C ASP A 433 -25.06 15.59 -0.46
N GLY A 434 -24.61 16.70 -1.06
CA GLY A 434 -25.44 17.71 -1.73
C GLY A 434 -25.82 18.91 -0.86
N ILE A 435 -25.25 19.04 0.34
CA ILE A 435 -25.25 20.23 1.19
C ILE A 435 -23.87 20.87 1.04
N PRO A 436 -23.77 22.15 0.60
CA PRO A 436 -22.49 22.83 0.53
C PRO A 436 -21.89 23.11 1.92
N ASP A 437 -20.56 23.18 2.00
CA ASP A 437 -19.79 23.35 3.24
C ASP A 437 -20.30 24.54 4.10
N TYR A 438 -20.52 25.72 3.51
CA TYR A 438 -21.00 26.93 4.24
C TYR A 438 -22.36 26.80 4.97
N VAL A 439 -23.07 25.68 4.77
CA VAL A 439 -24.34 25.38 5.46
C VAL A 439 -24.32 23.98 6.10
N ASP A 440 -23.15 23.34 6.18
CA ASP A 440 -22.95 22.02 6.77
C ASP A 440 -22.03 22.07 8.00
N THR A 441 -22.57 21.66 9.15
CA THR A 441 -21.89 21.74 10.44
C THR A 441 -20.80 20.68 10.69
N ASP A 442 -20.50 19.87 9.66
CA ASP A 442 -19.64 18.66 9.65
C ASP A 442 -19.26 18.39 8.17
N SER A 443 -18.46 19.27 7.58
CA SER A 443 -18.23 19.41 6.12
C SER A 443 -17.67 18.14 5.47
N ASP A 444 -16.89 17.33 6.19
CA ASP A 444 -16.33 16.07 5.69
C ASP A 444 -17.05 14.81 6.18
N ASN A 445 -18.05 15.00 7.06
CA ASN A 445 -18.91 13.98 7.63
C ASN A 445 -18.17 12.88 8.42
N ASP A 446 -17.07 13.23 9.06
CA ASP A 446 -16.29 12.32 9.89
C ASP A 446 -16.86 12.16 11.33
N ASN A 447 -17.82 13.02 11.72
CA ASN A 447 -18.50 13.16 13.02
C ASN A 447 -17.74 13.93 14.12
N VAL A 448 -16.67 14.62 13.78
CA VAL A 448 -16.18 15.77 14.50
C VAL A 448 -16.84 17.01 13.87
N PRO A 449 -17.45 17.91 14.66
CA PRO A 449 -18.05 19.11 14.08
C PRO A 449 -16.99 20.15 13.70
N ASP A 450 -17.22 20.87 12.60
CA ASP A 450 -16.34 21.92 12.06
C ASP A 450 -15.97 22.96 13.12
N ASN A 451 -16.92 23.37 13.95
CA ASN A 451 -16.67 24.30 15.06
C ASN A 451 -15.65 23.81 16.12
N ILE A 452 -15.35 22.51 16.17
CA ILE A 452 -14.26 21.95 16.98
C ILE A 452 -12.98 22.01 16.18
N GLU A 453 -12.97 21.46 14.96
CA GLU A 453 -11.77 21.33 14.13
C GLU A 453 -11.19 22.67 13.70
N ALA A 454 -12.02 23.62 13.28
CA ALA A 454 -11.56 24.95 12.88
C ALA A 454 -11.03 25.79 14.05
N HIS A 455 -11.25 25.36 15.30
CA HIS A 455 -11.04 26.19 16.48
C HIS A 455 -10.28 25.52 17.64
N ASP A 456 -9.83 24.27 17.51
CA ASP A 456 -9.03 23.57 18.53
C ASP A 456 -7.51 23.75 18.31
N HIS A 457 -7.00 24.98 18.37
CA HIS A 457 -5.57 25.24 18.11
C HIS A 457 -4.60 24.62 19.14
N ASP A 458 -5.07 24.15 20.29
CA ASP A 458 -4.24 23.48 21.29
C ASP A 458 -4.42 21.95 21.36
N HIS A 459 -5.23 21.40 20.44
CA HIS A 459 -5.53 19.98 20.22
C HIS A 459 -5.94 19.29 21.53
N ASP A 460 -6.87 19.89 22.29
CA ASP A 460 -7.39 19.31 23.54
C ASP A 460 -8.81 18.73 23.44
N GLY A 461 -9.35 18.68 22.22
CA GLY A 461 -10.68 18.22 21.85
C GLY A 461 -11.79 19.22 22.19
N ILE A 462 -11.43 20.48 22.44
CA ILE A 462 -12.36 21.55 22.82
C ILE A 462 -12.00 22.82 22.05
N PRO A 463 -12.96 23.47 21.38
CA PRO A 463 -12.67 24.70 20.66
C PRO A 463 -12.26 25.85 21.61
N ASP A 464 -11.26 26.61 21.18
CA ASP A 464 -10.70 27.77 21.89
C ASP A 464 -11.68 28.95 21.94
N VAL A 465 -12.57 29.04 20.94
CA VAL A 465 -13.64 30.02 20.79
C VAL A 465 -15.01 29.33 20.84
N THR A 466 -16.06 30.08 21.15
CA THR A 466 -17.42 29.52 21.28
C THR A 466 -18.47 30.59 21.01
N PHE A 467 -19.57 30.20 20.38
CA PHE A 467 -20.77 31.00 20.23
C PHE A 467 -21.28 31.65 21.54
N ILE A 468 -21.45 32.97 21.56
CA ILE A 468 -21.94 33.75 22.71
C ILE A 468 -23.31 34.42 22.50
N GLY A 469 -23.87 34.36 21.30
CA GLY A 469 -25.17 34.91 20.89
C GLY A 469 -25.20 36.43 20.87
N SER A 470 -24.14 37.04 20.36
CA SER A 470 -23.95 38.48 20.24
C SER A 470 -23.30 38.79 18.90
N ASP A 471 -24.01 39.47 18.03
CA ASP A 471 -23.47 40.06 16.80
C ASP A 471 -23.61 41.60 16.91
N LYS A 472 -22.51 42.34 16.74
CA LYS A 472 -22.50 43.82 16.88
C LYS A 472 -22.66 44.57 15.56
N ASP A 473 -22.45 43.89 14.46
CA ASP A 473 -22.25 44.42 13.11
C ASP A 473 -23.48 44.24 12.27
N ASN A 474 -24.19 43.15 12.56
CA ASN A 474 -25.25 42.56 11.78
C ASN A 474 -24.76 42.13 10.41
N ASP A 475 -23.61 41.45 10.39
CA ASP A 475 -23.08 40.68 9.27
C ASP A 475 -23.37 39.17 9.38
N GLY A 476 -23.63 38.64 10.59
CA GLY A 476 -24.06 37.25 10.78
C GLY A 476 -23.17 36.49 11.76
N LEU A 477 -21.86 36.63 11.58
CA LEU A 477 -20.84 36.04 12.45
C LEU A 477 -20.95 36.48 13.92
N ASP A 478 -20.88 35.51 14.84
CA ASP A 478 -20.94 35.78 16.28
C ASP A 478 -19.65 36.45 16.81
N ASP A 479 -19.81 37.44 17.71
CA ASP A 479 -18.73 38.16 18.43
C ASP A 479 -17.74 37.22 19.17
N GLY A 480 -18.10 35.95 19.34
CA GLY A 480 -17.29 34.88 19.93
C GLY A 480 -16.22 34.33 19.00
N TYR A 481 -16.46 34.33 17.69
CA TYR A 481 -15.57 33.83 16.64
C TYR A 481 -14.73 34.95 16.03
N GLU A 482 -15.33 36.13 15.94
CA GLU A 482 -14.71 37.40 15.54
C GLU A 482 -13.27 37.62 16.02
N GLY A 483 -12.40 37.86 15.03
CA GLY A 483 -10.96 37.96 15.16
C GLY A 483 -10.46 39.16 15.98
N TYR A 484 -9.54 39.96 15.41
CA TYR A 484 -9.01 41.11 16.17
C TYR A 484 -10.02 42.25 16.23
N THR A 485 -10.98 42.27 15.30
CA THR A 485 -11.57 43.53 14.85
C THR A 485 -13.04 43.72 15.19
N GLN A 486 -13.93 42.76 15.39
CA GLN A 486 -15.28 42.87 16.04
C GLN A 486 -16.30 43.88 15.51
N ILE A 487 -15.89 44.84 14.67
CA ILE A 487 -16.81 45.77 14.01
C ILE A 487 -16.19 46.19 12.68
N ASP A 488 -16.42 45.43 11.64
CA ASP A 488 -16.05 45.75 10.27
C ASP A 488 -17.02 45.16 9.23
N LEU A 489 -16.51 44.72 8.09
CA LEU A 489 -17.25 44.23 6.92
C LEU A 489 -16.32 43.27 6.16
N ASP A 490 -15.40 42.63 6.88
CA ASP A 490 -14.44 41.71 6.32
C ASP A 490 -15.10 40.33 6.25
N VAL A 491 -15.61 39.98 5.08
CA VAL A 491 -16.45 38.78 4.87
C VAL A 491 -15.72 37.46 5.11
N ASN A 492 -14.40 37.51 5.31
CA ASN A 492 -13.58 36.37 5.69
C ASN A 492 -12.98 36.50 7.11
N ASP A 493 -13.42 37.46 7.93
CA ASP A 493 -12.97 37.73 9.32
C ASP A 493 -11.46 37.51 9.55
N GLU A 494 -10.63 38.13 8.70
CA GLU A 494 -9.17 38.03 8.75
C GLU A 494 -8.55 36.64 8.49
N ILE A 495 -9.36 35.64 8.11
CA ILE A 495 -8.96 34.33 7.60
C ILE A 495 -8.57 34.51 6.11
N ASP A 496 -7.48 35.23 5.89
CA ASP A 496 -6.91 35.51 4.55
C ASP A 496 -6.14 34.31 3.97
N ASP A 497 -5.83 33.31 4.80
CA ASP A 497 -5.03 32.12 4.48
C ASP A 497 -5.47 30.96 5.40
N PRO A 498 -6.58 30.26 5.08
CA PRO A 498 -7.15 29.20 5.93
C PRO A 498 -6.10 28.16 6.34
N TYR A 499 -5.22 27.78 5.41
CA TYR A 499 -4.10 26.86 5.65
C TYR A 499 -3.16 27.28 6.81
N GLU A 500 -2.97 28.59 7.03
CA GLU A 500 -2.13 29.10 8.13
C GLU A 500 -2.96 29.69 9.29
N ASN A 501 -4.28 29.81 9.16
CA ASN A 501 -5.15 30.49 10.14
C ASN A 501 -6.04 29.51 10.91
N LEU A 502 -6.53 28.46 10.25
CA LEU A 502 -7.27 27.36 10.85
C LEU A 502 -6.32 26.19 11.19
N PRO A 503 -6.72 25.28 12.09
CA PRO A 503 -6.03 24.03 12.31
C PRO A 503 -5.85 23.21 11.02
N ASN A 504 -4.73 22.49 11.01
CA ASN A 504 -4.24 21.61 9.95
C ASN A 504 -3.14 20.76 10.59
N THR A 505 -3.50 19.57 11.05
CA THR A 505 -2.73 18.72 11.94
C THR A 505 -1.57 18.02 11.22
N ASP A 506 -1.81 17.47 10.04
CA ASP A 506 -0.83 16.76 9.23
C ASP A 506 0.00 17.68 8.29
N ARG A 507 -0.52 18.88 8.02
CA ARG A 507 0.01 19.93 7.12
C ARG A 507 -0.07 19.58 5.65
N ASP A 508 -1.11 18.88 5.23
CA ASP A 508 -1.35 18.54 3.84
C ASP A 508 -1.88 19.74 3.01
N SER A 509 -2.90 19.56 2.17
CA SER A 509 -3.56 20.62 1.41
C SER A 509 -4.86 21.12 2.01
N GLU A 510 -5.49 20.38 2.92
CA GLU A 510 -6.78 20.71 3.51
C GLU A 510 -6.68 21.06 5.00
N SER A 511 -7.65 21.79 5.53
CA SER A 511 -7.72 22.09 6.97
C SER A 511 -8.57 21.01 7.66
N ASP A 512 -8.33 20.81 8.95
CA ASP A 512 -8.90 19.68 9.72
C ASP A 512 -10.43 19.54 9.51
N TYR A 513 -11.20 20.63 9.54
CA TYR A 513 -12.67 20.60 9.34
C TYR A 513 -13.15 20.04 7.97
N ARG A 514 -12.23 19.77 7.04
CA ARG A 514 -12.50 19.16 5.73
C ARG A 514 -11.66 17.91 5.46
N ASP A 515 -10.86 17.49 6.43
CA ASP A 515 -9.92 16.40 6.27
C ASP A 515 -10.36 15.15 7.04
N THR A 516 -10.92 14.21 6.28
CA THR A 516 -11.39 12.94 6.82
C THR A 516 -10.31 12.05 7.49
N ASP A 517 -9.03 12.38 7.34
CA ASP A 517 -7.86 11.72 7.95
C ASP A 517 -6.89 12.80 8.49
N ASP A 518 -7.36 13.64 9.41
CA ASP A 518 -6.67 14.79 10.06
C ASP A 518 -5.18 14.64 10.38
N ASP A 519 -4.76 13.43 10.77
CA ASP A 519 -3.40 13.13 11.16
C ASP A 519 -2.58 12.39 10.08
N ASP A 520 -3.22 12.00 8.97
CA ASP A 520 -2.66 11.33 7.80
C ASP A 520 -1.96 9.99 8.13
N ASP A 521 -2.48 9.28 9.14
CA ASP A 521 -1.95 8.00 9.60
C ASP A 521 -2.49 6.79 8.80
N ASN A 522 -3.42 7.02 7.87
CA ASN A 522 -4.19 6.05 7.07
C ASN A 522 -5.33 5.34 7.82
N ILE A 523 -5.84 5.93 8.90
CA ILE A 523 -7.03 5.55 9.65
C ILE A 523 -7.92 6.78 9.71
N MET A 524 -8.90 6.84 8.80
CA MET A 524 -9.91 7.91 8.79
C MET A 524 -10.42 8.24 10.21
N THR A 525 -10.59 9.51 10.53
CA THR A 525 -11.10 10.01 11.82
C THR A 525 -12.35 9.26 12.27
N ILE A 526 -13.28 9.02 11.34
CA ILE A 526 -14.54 8.29 11.59
C ILE A 526 -14.35 6.86 12.15
N ASP A 527 -13.19 6.23 11.91
CA ASP A 527 -12.84 4.88 12.40
C ASP A 527 -12.16 4.92 13.80
N GLU A 528 -11.90 6.10 14.37
CA GLU A 528 -11.14 6.32 15.61
C GLU A 528 -11.99 6.54 16.86
N ASP A 529 -13.27 6.14 16.83
CA ASP A 529 -14.15 6.07 18.01
C ASP A 529 -13.74 4.89 18.92
N ALA A 530 -12.66 5.06 19.68
CA ALA A 530 -12.06 4.06 20.56
C ALA A 530 -13.07 3.44 21.54
N ASN A 531 -14.09 4.21 21.94
CA ASN A 531 -15.06 3.80 22.96
C ASN A 531 -16.46 3.42 22.38
N PHE A 532 -16.71 3.72 21.11
CA PHE A 532 -17.97 3.51 20.37
C PHE A 532 -19.15 4.34 20.88
N ASP A 533 -18.92 5.59 21.31
CA ASP A 533 -19.98 6.51 21.73
C ASP A 533 -20.30 7.65 20.76
N GLY A 534 -19.55 7.75 19.66
CA GLY A 534 -19.73 8.75 18.61
C GLY A 534 -19.35 10.16 19.06
N ILE A 535 -18.36 10.29 19.94
CA ILE A 535 -17.78 11.56 20.36
C ILE A 535 -16.25 11.43 20.27
N TYR A 536 -15.71 11.71 19.11
CA TYR A 536 -14.30 11.50 18.74
C TYR A 536 -13.36 12.44 19.51
N SER A 537 -13.77 13.71 19.65
CA SER A 537 -13.04 14.75 20.41
C SER A 537 -12.79 14.48 21.90
N ASN A 538 -13.23 13.34 22.45
CA ASN A 538 -12.93 12.96 23.83
C ASN A 538 -12.19 11.63 23.99
N ASP A 539 -11.92 10.95 22.88
CA ASP A 539 -11.16 9.71 22.88
C ASP A 539 -9.66 10.04 22.85
N ASP A 540 -9.00 9.76 23.97
CA ASP A 540 -7.57 9.98 24.23
C ASP A 540 -7.07 8.68 24.89
N PHE A 541 -6.62 7.74 24.06
CA PHE A 541 -6.28 6.38 24.49
C PHE A 541 -5.06 6.35 25.42
N ASP A 542 -4.08 7.21 25.14
CA ASP A 542 -2.78 7.23 25.78
C ASP A 542 -2.72 8.13 27.03
N THR A 543 -3.71 9.01 27.18
CA THR A 543 -3.94 9.99 28.24
C THR A 543 -2.96 11.16 28.28
N ASP A 544 -2.42 11.56 27.14
CA ASP A 544 -1.52 12.71 27.01
C ASP A 544 -2.24 14.06 26.82
N GLY A 545 -3.53 13.99 26.48
CA GLY A 545 -4.45 15.12 26.36
C GLY A 545 -4.72 15.57 24.93
N ILE A 546 -4.20 14.86 23.93
CA ILE A 546 -4.58 15.04 22.52
C ILE A 546 -5.61 13.95 22.16
N PRO A 547 -6.69 14.27 21.44
CA PRO A 547 -7.60 13.26 20.91
C PRO A 547 -6.95 12.34 19.87
N ASP A 548 -7.35 11.07 19.83
CA ASP A 548 -6.78 10.03 18.97
C ASP A 548 -6.73 10.48 17.48
N TYR A 549 -7.76 11.18 16.98
CA TYR A 549 -7.85 11.65 15.59
C TYR A 549 -6.90 12.80 15.18
N LEU A 550 -6.36 13.53 16.16
CA LEU A 550 -5.34 14.56 15.92
C LEU A 550 -3.92 14.05 16.22
N GLU A 551 -3.83 12.81 16.67
CA GLU A 551 -2.58 12.19 17.08
C GLU A 551 -2.09 11.27 15.99
N LEU A 552 -1.24 11.81 15.10
CA LEU A 552 -0.40 11.05 14.17
C LEU A 552 -0.11 9.72 14.82
N ASN A 553 -0.83 8.65 14.46
CA ASN A 553 -0.66 7.41 15.18
C ASN A 553 0.70 6.86 14.75
N ILE A 554 1.78 7.37 15.36
CA ILE A 554 2.61 6.51 16.17
C ILE A 554 1.66 5.83 17.14
N ILE A 555 0.97 4.81 16.62
CA ILE A 555 1.06 3.48 17.18
C ILE A 555 2.52 3.40 17.61
N GLU A 556 2.83 3.75 18.86
CA GLU A 556 4.05 3.32 19.48
C GLU A 556 3.95 1.83 19.24
N ALA A 557 4.76 1.39 18.28
CA ALA A 557 4.88 0.02 17.86
C ALA A 557 5.63 -0.69 18.99
N ASP A 558 5.02 -0.64 20.17
CA ASP A 558 5.48 -1.21 21.39
C ASP A 558 5.09 -2.67 21.25
N ILE A 559 6.08 -3.42 20.80
CA ILE A 559 5.97 -4.86 20.62
C ILE A 559 5.55 -5.48 21.96
N GLU A 560 4.25 -5.72 22.14
CA GLU A 560 3.70 -6.33 23.34
C GLU A 560 3.69 -7.85 23.19
N VAL A 561 4.56 -8.53 23.94
CA VAL A 561 4.61 -9.99 23.95
C VAL A 561 3.70 -10.55 25.06
N PHE A 562 2.60 -11.19 24.66
CA PHE A 562 1.73 -11.91 25.59
C PHE A 562 2.46 -13.13 26.15
N ASN A 563 2.82 -13.08 27.42
CA ASN A 563 3.68 -14.09 28.04
C ASN A 563 2.97 -15.41 28.42
N VAL A 564 1.80 -15.69 27.86
CA VAL A 564 1.02 -16.92 28.11
C VAL A 564 0.66 -17.56 26.77
N VAL A 565 0.89 -18.87 26.68
CA VAL A 565 0.50 -19.69 25.53
C VAL A 565 -0.24 -20.92 26.07
N THR A 566 -1.50 -21.10 25.65
CA THR A 566 -2.43 -22.17 26.04
C THR A 566 -2.98 -22.90 24.81
N PRO A 567 -2.20 -23.77 24.14
CA PRO A 567 -2.65 -24.48 22.94
C PRO A 567 -3.68 -25.57 23.30
N ASN A 568 -4.95 -25.18 23.43
CA ASN A 568 -6.08 -26.02 23.84
C ASN A 568 -7.23 -26.02 22.81
N GLY A 569 -7.15 -25.17 21.78
CA GLY A 569 -8.10 -25.04 20.68
C GLY A 569 -9.37 -24.26 21.02
N ASP A 570 -9.34 -23.38 22.03
CA ASP A 570 -10.45 -22.50 22.40
C ASP A 570 -10.40 -21.12 21.73
N GLY A 571 -9.37 -20.85 20.93
CA GLY A 571 -9.15 -19.59 20.21
C GLY A 571 -8.51 -18.50 21.05
N VAL A 572 -8.19 -18.75 22.33
CA VAL A 572 -7.60 -17.76 23.24
C VAL A 572 -6.19 -18.18 23.63
N HIS A 573 -5.20 -17.37 23.22
CA HIS A 573 -3.77 -17.63 23.45
C HIS A 573 -3.29 -19.02 23.00
N ASP A 574 -3.94 -19.62 21.99
CA ASP A 574 -3.52 -20.90 21.41
C ASP A 574 -2.10 -20.84 20.82
N VAL A 575 -1.66 -19.62 20.49
CA VAL A 575 -0.33 -19.27 19.97
C VAL A 575 0.26 -18.11 20.77
N LEU A 576 1.56 -17.87 20.62
CA LEU A 576 2.22 -16.69 21.16
C LEU A 576 1.77 -15.44 20.38
N THR A 577 0.96 -14.60 21.01
CA THR A 577 0.55 -13.32 20.43
C THR A 577 1.61 -12.27 20.71
N ILE A 578 2.00 -11.54 19.68
CA ILE A 578 2.86 -10.36 19.78
C ILE A 578 2.15 -9.26 19.00
N ARG A 579 1.69 -8.21 19.69
CA ARG A 579 1.06 -7.05 19.04
C ARG A 579 2.11 -6.12 18.46
N GLY A 580 1.82 -5.46 17.34
CA GLY A 580 2.72 -4.52 16.67
C GLY A 580 3.90 -5.18 15.95
N ILE A 581 3.94 -6.53 15.84
CA ILE A 581 5.04 -7.22 15.16
C ILE A 581 4.93 -7.17 13.63
N GLU A 582 3.71 -6.98 13.14
CA GLU A 582 3.31 -6.79 11.74
C GLU A 582 4.00 -5.58 11.10
N ASN A 583 4.26 -4.52 11.87
CA ASN A 583 4.97 -3.32 11.43
C ASN A 583 6.48 -3.57 11.23
N TYR A 584 6.99 -4.71 11.70
CA TYR A 584 8.41 -5.06 11.64
C TYR A 584 8.65 -6.35 10.83
N PRO A 585 8.52 -6.31 9.49
CA PRO A 585 8.62 -7.51 8.63
C PRO A 585 9.99 -8.18 8.74
N ASN A 586 11.06 -7.41 8.96
CA ASN A 586 12.38 -7.96 9.25
C ASN A 586 12.56 -8.23 10.75
N ASN A 587 11.88 -9.27 11.24
CA ASN A 587 12.04 -9.74 12.61
C ASN A 587 12.52 -11.20 12.70
N THR A 588 12.97 -11.62 13.87
CA THR A 588 13.39 -12.98 14.17
C THR A 588 13.13 -13.30 15.64
N ILE A 589 12.31 -14.31 15.92
CA ILE A 589 12.11 -14.81 17.29
C ILE A 589 12.86 -16.12 17.52
N LYS A 590 13.47 -16.25 18.70
CA LYS A 590 14.16 -17.46 19.17
C LYS A 590 13.65 -17.82 20.55
N ILE A 591 13.20 -19.07 20.73
CA ILE A 591 12.67 -19.55 22.01
C ILE A 591 13.58 -20.62 22.59
N TYR A 592 13.84 -20.51 23.89
CA TYR A 592 14.75 -21.35 24.65
C TYR A 592 14.05 -22.01 25.84
N ASN A 593 14.44 -23.24 26.13
CA ASN A 593 14.05 -23.88 27.38
C ASN A 593 14.92 -23.38 28.57
N ARG A 594 14.55 -23.79 29.78
CA ARG A 594 15.27 -23.43 31.03
C ARG A 594 16.76 -23.80 31.09
N TRP A 595 17.24 -24.63 30.17
CA TRP A 595 18.65 -25.04 30.08
C TRP A 595 19.42 -24.28 28.99
N GLY A 596 18.80 -23.29 28.34
CA GLY A 596 19.40 -22.49 27.27
C GLY A 596 19.47 -23.21 25.92
N VAL A 597 18.71 -24.28 25.72
CA VAL A 597 18.62 -24.97 24.43
C VAL A 597 17.49 -24.34 23.62
N GLN A 598 17.81 -23.90 22.39
CA GLN A 598 16.83 -23.38 21.44
C GLN A 598 15.86 -24.50 21.04
N VAL A 599 14.57 -24.21 21.13
CA VAL A 599 13.48 -25.14 20.83
C VAL A 599 12.65 -24.71 19.63
N TYR A 600 12.67 -23.43 19.27
CA TYR A 600 11.94 -22.85 18.14
C TYR A 600 12.69 -21.62 17.63
N MET A 601 12.65 -21.37 16.33
CA MET A 601 13.16 -20.15 15.73
C MET A 601 12.51 -19.95 14.37
N THR A 602 11.97 -18.75 14.16
CA THR A 602 11.49 -18.33 12.85
C THR A 602 11.95 -16.91 12.54
N LYS A 603 12.03 -16.58 11.27
CA LYS A 603 12.20 -15.22 10.75
C LYS A 603 10.83 -14.72 10.28
N ALA A 604 10.60 -13.41 10.28
CA ALA A 604 9.32 -12.81 9.91
C ALA A 604 8.15 -13.41 10.71
N TYR A 605 8.28 -13.40 12.05
CA TYR A 605 7.19 -13.78 12.94
C TYR A 605 6.00 -12.85 12.72
N ASN A 606 4.80 -13.40 12.62
CA ASN A 606 3.57 -12.61 12.53
C ASN A 606 2.44 -13.31 13.30
N SER A 607 1.39 -12.57 13.63
CA SER A 607 0.29 -13.06 14.48
C SER A 607 -0.74 -13.94 13.75
N GLN A 608 -0.59 -14.13 12.43
CA GLN A 608 -1.64 -14.73 11.57
C GLN A 608 -1.21 -15.97 10.76
N GLY A 609 0.09 -16.30 10.68
CA GLY A 609 0.56 -17.47 9.94
C GLY A 609 1.86 -18.10 10.45
N ASN A 610 2.86 -17.28 10.79
CA ASN A 610 4.17 -17.74 11.24
C ASN A 610 4.32 -17.61 12.76
N VAL A 611 3.57 -18.46 13.46
CA VAL A 611 3.32 -18.36 14.90
C VAL A 611 3.96 -19.48 15.72
N PHE A 612 4.19 -19.23 17.00
CA PHE A 612 4.61 -20.25 17.96
C PHE A 612 3.42 -20.82 18.74
N ASP A 613 3.05 -22.05 18.42
CA ASP A 613 1.91 -22.79 19.01
C ASP A 613 2.34 -23.84 20.06
N GLY A 614 3.55 -23.70 20.59
CA GLY A 614 4.18 -24.66 21.49
C GLY A 614 4.82 -25.87 20.81
N THR A 615 4.88 -25.93 19.48
CA THR A 615 5.63 -26.98 18.74
C THR A 615 7.13 -26.69 18.76
N SER A 616 7.94 -27.73 18.99
CA SER A 616 9.40 -27.66 18.94
C SER A 616 9.90 -27.95 17.53
N GLU A 617 10.82 -27.13 17.03
CA GLU A 617 11.62 -27.34 15.81
C GLU A 617 13.05 -27.80 16.13
N GLY A 618 13.45 -27.76 17.41
CA GLY A 618 14.78 -28.16 17.88
C GLY A 618 15.08 -29.67 17.84
N ARG A 619 16.37 -30.02 17.76
CA ARG A 619 16.92 -31.39 17.57
C ARG A 619 16.98 -32.25 18.85
N VAL A 620 15.98 -32.24 19.72
CA VAL A 620 15.98 -33.05 20.96
C VAL A 620 14.74 -33.93 21.06
N THR A 621 14.90 -35.09 21.69
CA THR A 621 13.89 -36.15 21.86
C THR A 621 12.56 -35.64 22.44
N VAL A 622 11.58 -35.35 21.59
CA VAL A 622 10.18 -35.09 21.96
C VAL A 622 9.30 -36.16 21.25
N ASP A 623 8.59 -36.99 22.02
CA ASP A 623 7.51 -37.91 21.60
C ASP A 623 6.16 -37.14 21.65
N VAL A 624 5.02 -37.52 21.07
CA VAL A 624 4.69 -38.19 19.79
C VAL A 624 4.10 -37.14 18.81
N ASP A 625 4.05 -35.85 19.20
CA ASP A 625 3.42 -34.76 18.43
C ASP A 625 4.29 -33.48 18.32
N ASN A 626 5.61 -33.57 18.57
CA ASN A 626 6.57 -32.43 18.60
C ASN A 626 6.24 -31.26 19.58
N LYS A 627 5.16 -31.34 20.37
CA LYS A 627 4.76 -30.27 21.31
C LYS A 627 5.60 -30.24 22.59
N LEU A 628 6.03 -29.04 23.01
CA LEU A 628 6.84 -28.78 24.20
C LEU A 628 6.08 -29.07 25.52
N PRO A 629 6.77 -29.55 26.57
CA PRO A 629 6.16 -29.74 27.89
C PRO A 629 5.71 -28.41 28.54
N VAL A 630 4.69 -28.47 29.39
CA VAL A 630 4.25 -27.30 30.18
C VAL A 630 5.39 -26.74 31.04
N GLY A 631 5.48 -25.40 31.11
CA GLY A 631 6.48 -24.71 31.91
C GLY A 631 6.92 -23.37 31.34
N THR A 632 7.93 -22.77 31.98
CA THR A 632 8.50 -21.49 31.57
C THR A 632 9.57 -21.67 30.50
N TYR A 633 9.47 -20.84 29.47
CA TYR A 633 10.41 -20.69 28.36
C TYR A 633 10.88 -19.24 28.30
N PHE A 634 11.94 -18.98 27.54
CA PHE A 634 12.53 -17.65 27.37
C PHE A 634 12.59 -17.33 25.89
N TYR A 635 12.32 -16.08 25.52
CA TYR A 635 12.40 -15.64 24.13
C TYR A 635 13.42 -14.51 23.97
N ILE A 636 13.99 -14.43 22.76
CA ILE A 636 14.73 -13.29 22.23
C ILE A 636 14.06 -12.96 20.91
N LEU A 637 13.63 -11.72 20.75
CA LEU A 637 13.03 -11.17 19.55
C LEU A 637 13.94 -10.07 19.04
N ASP A 638 14.50 -10.26 17.85
CA ASP A 638 15.28 -9.26 17.13
C ASP A 638 14.37 -8.67 16.04
N PHE A 639 14.30 -7.35 15.89
CA PHE A 639 13.49 -6.67 14.87
C PHE A 639 14.18 -5.41 14.36
N GLU A 640 13.99 -5.06 13.09
CA GLU A 640 14.51 -3.83 12.49
C GLU A 640 13.47 -2.71 12.67
N ASP A 641 13.84 -1.60 13.30
CA ASP A 641 12.99 -0.42 13.39
C ASP A 641 12.94 0.37 12.08
N ASP A 642 12.06 1.36 11.99
CA ASP A 642 11.82 2.16 10.77
C ASP A 642 13.07 2.96 10.32
N ASN A 643 14.06 3.10 11.21
CA ASN A 643 15.35 3.71 10.92
C ASN A 643 16.39 2.71 10.37
N GLY A 644 16.01 1.44 10.16
CA GLY A 644 16.89 0.36 9.71
C GLY A 644 17.86 -0.13 10.80
N ILE A 645 17.54 0.10 12.08
CA ILE A 645 18.37 -0.31 13.21
C ILE A 645 17.79 -1.56 13.86
N MET A 646 18.64 -2.58 14.04
CA MET A 646 18.23 -3.80 14.75
C MET A 646 18.09 -3.56 16.25
N GLN A 647 16.87 -3.75 16.76
CA GLN A 647 16.50 -3.81 18.16
C GLN A 647 16.41 -5.25 18.67
N THR A 648 16.53 -5.44 19.98
CA THR A 648 16.39 -6.76 20.63
C THR A 648 15.54 -6.67 21.90
N LEU A 649 14.41 -7.37 21.90
CA LEU A 649 13.56 -7.61 23.06
C LEU A 649 13.83 -9.02 23.61
N SER A 650 13.78 -9.19 24.94
CA SER A 650 13.89 -10.52 25.54
C SER A 650 13.04 -10.65 26.79
N GLY A 651 12.49 -11.83 27.01
CA GLY A 651 11.57 -12.07 28.11
C GLY A 651 11.34 -13.55 28.38
N TYR A 652 10.21 -13.84 29.02
CA TYR A 652 9.78 -15.20 29.30
C TYR A 652 8.33 -15.40 28.86
N LEU A 653 7.99 -16.65 28.57
CA LEU A 653 6.61 -17.06 28.30
C LEU A 653 6.28 -18.32 29.10
N TYR A 654 5.02 -18.47 29.46
CA TYR A 654 4.48 -19.61 30.19
C TYR A 654 3.63 -20.47 29.26
N LEU A 655 4.12 -21.67 28.96
CA LEU A 655 3.38 -22.65 28.18
C LEU A 655 2.53 -23.51 29.11
N ASN A 656 1.21 -23.44 28.92
CA ASN A 656 0.22 -24.21 29.66
C ASN A 656 -0.66 -25.01 28.68
N ARG A 657 -1.35 -26.05 29.16
CA ARG A 657 -2.28 -26.84 28.35
C ARG A 657 -3.56 -27.15 29.12
#